data_AF-A0A5B6VAD8-F1
#
_entry.id   AF-A0A5B6VAD8-F1
#
_cell.length_a   1.000
_cell.length_b   1.000
_cell.length_c   1.000
_cell.angle_alpha   90.00
_cell.angle_beta   90.00
_cell.angle_gamma   90.00
#
_symmetry.space_group_name_H-M   'P 1'
#
loop_
_entity.id
_entity.type
_entity.pdbx_description
1 polymer ?
#
loop_
_entity_poly.entity_id
_entity_poly.type
_entity_poly.pdbx_seq_one_letter_code
_entity_poly.pdbx_strand_id
1 'polypeptide(L)'
;MDKLLALPFLISYFFTCVPLGNTAATITSCTQTPYPNVCNHFMGNGVNVATSSLALDQTSFSFRDLAIKVTLNQAAQAHHLLSTMDLTSFNERAKLAWNDCLELYQDTISHLNRSKSTNSPLDAQTWLSAAIANHQTCQNGFIDFNLASHLQTLPPMLTNFSKLISNSLAINKPTVSVTAKQVGNRRLLAHGFPTWLSGADRKLLQKTGAPLNADIVVAQDGSGNFKTISEAVAAAGGGKRTVIHIKAGVYNENVDIQRSARNIMLIGDGIGATVVTGNKNAQTTTTFRTATFAVVGDGFIARDITFENTAGPQKHQAVALRSSSDFSVFYRYSFKGYQDTLYVYSQRQFYRDCDIYGTVDFIFGDAVAIFQNCNIYIRRPMSGQMNTVTAQARTDPNENTGIIIHNSRVTAASDLRAVQGSYKNYLGRPWQKYSRTVFMKTGLDGLIEAEGWLPWSGSFGLSSLYYAEHMNTGAGASTEGRVKWGGYHVIDAAEAGKFTVAVVGDGFIARDITFENTAGPQKHQAVALRSSSDFSVFYRCSFKGYQDTLYVYSQCQFYRDCDIYGTVDFIFGDAVAIFLRVVQGSFKNYLERPWTKYSRIVFMKADLWSRNHCSDLTQKRAVTLIEAEGWLPMDLHYAEHMNTGTGASTGGRVKWGGYRDIDATEAGKFIVGNFLAENAWILGSGVPFDARL
;
A
#
# COMPACT_ATOMS: atom_id res chain seq x y z
N MET A 1 55.90 29.73 -50.94
CA MET A 1 56.60 30.27 -49.76
C MET A 1 55.55 30.36 -48.67
N ASP A 2 55.34 29.25 -47.97
CA ASP A 2 55.91 28.96 -46.63
C ASP A 2 54.94 29.48 -45.55
N LYS A 3 54.51 28.76 -44.51
CA LYS A 3 54.79 27.44 -43.97
C LYS A 3 53.65 27.07 -43.00
N LEU A 4 53.45 25.76 -42.85
CA LEU A 4 52.79 25.08 -41.74
C LEU A 4 53.09 25.69 -40.35
N LEU A 5 52.13 25.62 -39.43
CA LEU A 5 52.29 24.96 -38.13
C LEU A 5 50.92 24.77 -37.44
N ALA A 6 50.51 23.52 -37.34
CA ALA A 6 49.48 23.03 -36.43
C ALA A 6 50.13 22.71 -35.08
N LEU A 7 49.53 23.13 -33.96
CA LEU A 7 49.61 22.45 -32.66
C LEU A 7 48.44 22.94 -31.77
N PRO A 8 47.98 22.11 -30.80
CA PRO A 8 46.59 21.95 -30.43
C PRO A 8 46.19 22.79 -29.21
N PHE A 9 44.98 23.33 -29.21
CA PHE A 9 44.36 23.82 -27.98
C PHE A 9 43.94 22.63 -27.13
N LEU A 10 44.70 22.41 -26.06
CA LEU A 10 44.35 21.61 -24.90
C LEU A 10 42.98 22.05 -24.36
N ILE A 11 41.93 21.32 -24.74
CA ILE A 11 40.66 21.35 -24.01
C ILE A 11 40.94 20.66 -22.67
N SER A 12 41.24 21.47 -21.67
CA SER A 12 41.12 21.07 -20.27
C SER A 12 39.67 20.63 -20.04
N TYR A 13 39.45 19.32 -20.05
CA TYR A 13 38.29 18.70 -19.44
C TYR A 13 38.38 18.96 -17.93
N PHE A 14 37.86 20.11 -17.49
CA PHE A 14 37.35 20.20 -16.12
C PHE A 14 36.12 19.30 -16.05
N PHE A 15 36.35 18.03 -15.71
CA PHE A 15 35.35 17.22 -15.03
C PHE A 15 35.00 17.97 -13.75
N THR A 16 34.02 18.86 -13.83
CA THR A 16 33.26 19.27 -12.65
C THR A 16 32.51 18.02 -12.24
N CYS A 17 33.02 17.40 -11.17
CA CYS A 17 32.39 16.31 -10.48
C CYS A 17 30.97 16.76 -10.10
N VAL A 18 29.97 16.35 -10.88
CA VAL A 18 28.57 16.43 -10.46
C VAL A 18 28.49 15.55 -9.21
N PRO A 19 28.11 16.06 -8.02
CA PRO A 19 27.96 15.21 -6.86
C PRO A 19 26.72 14.33 -7.10
N LEU A 20 26.96 13.17 -7.70
CA LEU A 20 26.11 12.00 -7.61
C LEU A 20 26.11 11.56 -6.14
N GLY A 21 24.98 11.76 -5.47
CA GLY A 21 24.75 11.26 -4.11
C GLY A 21 24.50 12.36 -3.10
N ASN A 22 23.31 12.98 -3.13
CA ASN A 22 22.82 13.70 -1.97
C ASN A 22 22.34 12.65 -0.95
N THR A 23 23.27 12.05 -0.21
CA THR A 23 22.94 11.41 1.07
C THR A 23 22.33 12.50 1.94
N ALA A 24 21.03 12.44 2.22
CA ALA A 24 20.37 13.44 3.07
C ALA A 24 21.16 13.55 4.39
N ALA A 25 21.82 14.68 4.61
CA ALA A 25 22.62 14.91 5.80
C ALA A 25 21.68 14.99 7.01
N THR A 26 22.02 14.31 8.11
CA THR A 26 21.32 14.44 9.38
C THR A 26 21.41 15.90 9.84
N ILE A 27 20.27 16.56 10.04
CA ILE A 27 20.22 17.93 10.56
C ILE A 27 20.57 17.89 12.05
N THR A 28 21.66 18.53 12.41
CA THR A 28 22.18 18.57 13.78
C THR A 28 22.17 19.97 14.39
N SER A 29 21.78 20.99 13.62
CA SER A 29 21.75 22.38 14.06
C SER A 29 20.63 23.19 13.40
N CYS A 30 20.25 24.30 14.04
CA CYS A 30 19.18 25.17 13.55
C CYS A 30 19.47 25.82 12.19
N THR A 31 20.73 26.06 11.85
CA THR A 31 21.14 26.69 10.57
C THR A 31 20.78 25.84 9.35
N GLN A 32 20.59 24.55 9.54
CA GLN A 32 20.23 23.58 8.51
C GLN A 32 18.72 23.37 8.37
N THR A 33 17.90 24.00 9.22
CA THR A 33 16.43 23.83 9.21
C THR A 33 15.75 24.76 8.19
N PRO A 34 14.51 24.46 7.74
CA PRO A 34 13.75 25.34 6.85
C PRO A 34 13.49 26.73 7.43
N TYR A 35 13.39 26.86 8.76
CA TYR A 35 13.18 28.12 9.47
C TYR A 35 14.23 28.33 10.58
N PRO A 36 15.50 28.67 10.23
CA PRO A 36 16.60 28.79 11.19
C PRO A 36 16.36 29.81 12.29
N ASN A 37 15.77 30.97 11.96
CA ASN A 37 15.51 32.04 12.92
C ASN A 37 14.51 31.59 14.01
N VAL A 38 13.47 30.88 13.60
CA VAL A 38 12.46 30.32 14.53
C VAL A 38 13.11 29.23 15.39
N CYS A 39 13.89 28.33 14.78
CA CYS A 39 14.64 27.31 15.51
C CYS A 39 15.56 27.93 16.57
N ASN A 40 16.44 28.86 16.18
CA ASN A 40 17.39 29.50 17.09
C ASN A 40 16.69 30.24 18.25
N HIS A 41 15.62 30.97 17.96
CA HIS A 41 14.88 31.73 18.98
C HIS A 41 14.32 30.82 20.07
N PHE A 42 13.62 29.75 19.70
CA PHE A 42 12.96 28.88 20.68
C PHE A 42 13.93 27.87 21.32
N MET A 43 14.97 27.42 20.59
CA MET A 43 15.98 26.51 21.13
C MET A 43 16.90 27.22 22.13
N GLY A 44 17.31 28.47 21.88
CA GLY A 44 18.12 29.26 22.81
C GLY A 44 17.42 29.54 24.15
N ASN A 45 16.11 29.80 24.12
CA ASN A 45 15.29 29.93 25.34
C ASN A 45 15.00 28.58 26.03
N GLY A 46 14.93 27.49 25.27
CA GLY A 46 14.74 26.13 25.80
C GLY A 46 15.98 25.57 26.53
N VAL A 47 17.18 25.99 26.12
CA VAL A 47 18.44 25.63 26.79
C VAL A 47 18.52 26.20 28.22
N ASN A 48 17.99 27.41 28.47
CA ASN A 48 17.93 27.99 29.83
C ASN A 48 17.03 27.21 30.81
N VAL A 49 16.14 26.35 30.30
CA VAL A 49 15.31 25.43 31.11
C VAL A 49 15.95 24.04 31.24
N ALA A 50 16.88 23.69 30.34
CA ALA A 50 17.55 22.38 30.29
C ALA A 50 18.93 22.35 30.98
N THR A 51 19.50 23.51 31.32
CA THR A 51 20.81 23.64 32.01
C THR A 51 20.84 23.10 33.44
N SER A 52 19.74 22.54 33.96
CA SER A 52 19.70 21.83 35.25
C SER A 52 19.90 20.30 35.15
N SER A 53 20.02 19.70 33.95
CA SER A 53 20.32 18.25 33.88
C SER A 53 21.10 17.81 32.62
N LEU A 54 22.41 17.64 32.85
CA LEU A 54 23.32 16.60 32.31
C LEU A 54 23.78 16.63 30.85
N ALA A 55 25.06 16.23 30.75
CA ALA A 55 25.96 16.14 29.60
C ALA A 55 25.36 15.59 28.30
N LEU A 56 25.70 16.26 27.21
CA LEU A 56 25.37 15.90 25.82
C LEU A 56 26.16 14.66 25.38
N ASP A 57 25.50 13.51 25.37
CA ASP A 57 26.00 12.31 24.69
C ASP A 57 25.51 12.27 23.23
N GLN A 58 26.40 11.83 22.33
CA GLN A 58 26.29 11.91 20.88
C GLN A 58 25.38 10.83 20.30
N THR A 59 24.06 11.02 20.41
CA THR A 59 23.10 10.34 19.55
C THR A 59 22.23 11.38 18.85
N SER A 60 21.87 11.13 17.58
CA SER A 60 21.01 11.98 16.74
C SER A 60 19.63 12.33 17.36
N PHE A 61 19.34 11.79 18.54
CA PHE A 61 18.15 12.03 19.34
C PHE A 61 18.25 13.28 20.23
N SER A 62 19.43 13.79 20.61
CA SER A 62 19.48 14.96 21.52
C SER A 62 18.93 16.25 20.88
N PHE A 63 19.37 16.59 19.67
CA PHE A 63 18.88 17.78 18.95
C PHE A 63 17.45 17.62 18.45
N ARG A 64 17.12 16.44 17.91
CA ARG A 64 15.78 16.06 17.48
C ARG A 64 14.76 16.14 18.61
N ASP A 65 15.05 15.48 19.73
CA ASP A 65 14.11 15.40 20.85
C ASP A 65 13.94 16.76 21.52
N LEU A 66 15.00 17.58 21.55
CA LEU A 66 14.91 18.96 22.00
C LEU A 66 14.02 19.79 21.08
N ALA A 67 14.18 19.68 19.76
CA ALA A 67 13.34 20.38 18.79
C ALA A 67 11.86 19.96 18.92
N ILE A 68 11.57 18.65 19.02
CA ILE A 68 10.21 18.17 19.24
C ILE A 68 9.66 18.62 20.60
N LYS A 69 10.48 18.63 21.66
CA LYS A 69 10.09 19.10 23.00
C LYS A 69 9.73 20.59 22.99
N VAL A 70 10.49 21.42 22.28
CA VAL A 70 10.18 22.84 22.10
C VAL A 70 8.86 23.01 21.36
N THR A 71 8.65 22.29 20.26
CA THR A 71 7.39 22.30 19.51
C THR A 71 6.22 21.83 20.38
N LEU A 72 6.39 20.78 21.18
CA LEU A 72 5.41 20.27 22.14
C LEU A 72 5.02 21.33 23.18
N ASN A 73 6.00 22.02 23.78
CA ASN A 73 5.73 23.07 24.76
C ASN A 73 4.92 24.21 24.13
N GLN A 74 5.22 24.56 22.89
CA GLN A 74 4.45 25.55 22.13
C GLN A 74 3.03 25.08 21.83
N ALA A 75 2.83 23.81 21.48
CA ALA A 75 1.49 23.23 21.32
C ALA A 75 0.69 23.26 22.64
N ALA A 76 1.33 22.93 23.76
CA ALA A 76 0.71 22.95 25.08
C ALA A 76 0.31 24.37 25.50
N GLN A 77 1.18 25.35 25.29
CA GLN A 77 0.87 26.75 25.55
C GLN A 77 -0.27 27.24 24.64
N ALA A 78 -0.28 26.83 23.37
CA ALA A 78 -1.32 27.20 22.41
C ALA A 78 -2.67 26.65 22.86
N HIS A 79 -2.73 25.37 23.19
CA HIS A 79 -3.93 24.72 23.73
C HIS A 79 -4.43 25.42 25.00
N HIS A 80 -3.53 25.80 25.92
CA HIS A 80 -3.91 26.51 27.13
C HIS A 80 -4.53 27.89 26.84
N LEU A 81 -3.93 28.67 25.95
CA LEU A 81 -4.48 29.97 25.51
C LEU A 81 -5.83 29.80 24.82
N LEU A 82 -5.98 28.78 23.97
CA LEU A 82 -7.26 28.47 23.35
C LEU A 82 -8.32 28.09 24.41
N SER A 83 -7.94 27.36 25.46
CA SER A 83 -8.87 26.92 26.50
C SER A 83 -9.37 28.05 27.42
N THR A 84 -8.70 29.20 27.41
CA THR A 84 -8.96 30.34 28.31
C THR A 84 -9.47 31.58 27.58
N MET A 85 -9.59 31.56 26.25
CA MET A 85 -10.06 32.72 25.49
C MET A 85 -11.54 33.02 25.79
N ASP A 86 -11.85 34.31 25.90
CA ASP A 86 -13.23 34.77 25.92
C ASP A 86 -13.86 34.69 24.52
N LEU A 87 -14.91 33.89 24.39
CA LEU A 87 -15.66 33.65 23.16
C LEU A 87 -16.92 34.51 23.04
N THR A 88 -17.14 35.48 23.93
CA THR A 88 -18.32 36.37 23.89
C THR A 88 -18.46 37.13 22.57
N SER A 89 -17.33 37.51 21.97
CA SER A 89 -17.30 38.21 20.67
C SER A 89 -17.51 37.29 19.46
N PHE A 90 -17.52 35.97 19.66
CA PHE A 90 -17.60 35.00 18.57
C PHE A 90 -19.06 34.66 18.26
N ASN A 91 -19.41 34.63 16.98
CA ASN A 91 -20.68 34.06 16.53
C ASN A 91 -20.64 32.51 16.62
N GLU A 92 -21.78 31.85 16.43
CA GLU A 92 -21.88 30.39 16.56
C GLU A 92 -20.94 29.62 15.60
N ARG A 93 -20.73 30.11 14.38
CA ARG A 93 -19.79 29.49 13.43
C ARG A 93 -18.34 29.63 13.88
N ALA A 94 -17.96 30.79 14.40
CA ALA A 94 -16.65 31.02 14.97
C ALA A 94 -16.41 30.12 16.20
N LYS A 95 -17.42 29.92 17.05
CA LYS A 95 -17.36 28.99 18.20
C LYS A 95 -17.18 27.54 17.75
N LEU A 96 -17.83 27.11 16.67
CA LEU A 96 -17.63 25.77 16.10
C LEU A 96 -16.19 25.56 15.62
N ALA A 97 -15.66 26.50 14.84
CA ALA A 97 -14.26 26.47 14.38
C ALA A 97 -13.27 26.52 15.56
N TRP A 98 -13.59 27.28 16.60
CA TRP A 98 -12.81 27.34 17.83
C TRP A 98 -12.76 26.00 18.57
N ASN A 99 -13.91 25.34 18.73
CA ASN A 99 -14.00 24.04 19.36
C ASN A 99 -13.20 22.98 18.59
N ASP A 100 -13.16 23.06 17.26
CA ASP A 100 -12.26 22.22 16.46
C ASP A 100 -10.79 22.48 16.81
N CYS A 101 -10.37 23.74 16.89
CA CYS A 101 -9.00 24.06 17.29
C CYS A 101 -8.63 23.46 18.65
N LEU A 102 -9.50 23.59 19.66
CA LEU A 102 -9.25 22.98 20.98
C LEU A 102 -8.95 21.49 20.90
N GLU A 103 -9.82 20.74 20.23
CA GLU A 103 -9.68 19.29 20.01
C GLU A 103 -8.39 18.97 19.23
N LEU A 104 -8.13 19.70 18.15
CA LEU A 104 -6.99 19.48 17.26
C LEU A 104 -5.64 19.80 17.91
N TYR A 105 -5.55 20.80 18.80
CA TYR A 105 -4.32 21.08 19.55
C TYR A 105 -4.08 20.05 20.66
N GLN A 106 -5.13 19.55 21.30
CA GLN A 106 -5.01 18.42 22.24
C GLN A 106 -4.45 17.18 21.54
N ASP A 107 -4.95 16.89 20.34
CA ASP A 107 -4.45 15.81 19.50
C ASP A 107 -3.01 16.04 19.04
N THR A 108 -2.67 17.28 18.68
CA THR A 108 -1.32 17.69 18.32
C THR A 108 -0.32 17.44 19.44
N ILE A 109 -0.67 17.76 20.69
CA ILE A 109 0.14 17.47 21.88
C ILE A 109 0.37 15.96 22.00
N SER A 110 -0.66 15.13 21.77
CA SER A 110 -0.53 13.66 21.77
C SER A 110 0.45 13.19 20.70
N HIS A 111 0.33 13.66 19.47
CA HIS A 111 1.21 13.31 18.36
C HIS A 111 2.67 13.74 18.60
N LEU A 112 2.90 14.94 19.13
CA LEU A 112 4.24 15.44 19.45
C LEU A 112 4.89 14.65 20.59
N ASN A 113 4.14 14.31 21.64
CA ASN A 113 4.61 13.43 22.71
C ASN A 113 5.02 12.06 22.17
N ARG A 114 4.16 11.43 21.35
CA ARG A 114 4.47 10.15 20.72
C ARG A 114 5.73 10.24 19.84
N SER A 115 5.85 11.33 19.06
CA SER A 115 7.00 11.56 18.16
C SER A 115 8.31 11.66 18.92
N LYS A 116 8.30 12.32 20.08
CA LYS A 116 9.46 12.41 20.97
C LYS A 116 9.81 11.05 21.57
N SER A 117 8.82 10.28 22.03
CA SER A 117 9.02 9.02 22.76
C SER A 117 9.34 7.80 21.88
N THR A 118 9.13 7.87 20.57
CA THR A 118 9.38 6.73 19.66
C THR A 118 10.82 6.69 19.16
N ASN A 119 11.33 5.47 19.03
CA ASN A 119 12.61 5.17 18.37
C ASN A 119 12.47 4.99 16.86
N SER A 120 11.25 5.01 16.31
CA SER A 120 10.97 4.86 14.89
C SER A 120 10.86 6.23 14.22
N PRO A 121 11.84 6.64 13.40
CA PRO A 121 11.79 7.93 12.72
C PRO A 121 10.61 8.04 11.76
N LEU A 122 10.16 6.93 11.17
CA LEU A 122 9.01 6.89 10.28
C LEU A 122 7.69 7.14 11.03
N ASP A 123 7.52 6.55 12.21
CA ASP A 123 6.35 6.80 13.05
C ASP A 123 6.31 8.26 13.50
N ALA A 124 7.45 8.78 13.98
CA ALA A 124 7.57 10.19 14.32
C ALA A 124 7.29 11.11 13.13
N GLN A 125 7.75 10.78 11.92
CA GLN A 125 7.47 11.58 10.73
C GLN A 125 5.97 11.64 10.43
N THR A 126 5.29 10.50 10.58
CA THR A 126 3.84 10.38 10.35
C THR A 126 3.07 11.21 11.37
N TRP A 127 3.42 11.12 12.66
CA TRP A 127 2.75 11.86 13.72
C TRP A 127 3.05 13.37 13.68
N LEU A 128 4.26 13.77 13.28
CA LEU A 128 4.58 15.17 12.98
C LEU A 128 3.76 15.71 11.79
N SER A 129 3.53 14.87 10.76
CA SER A 129 2.67 15.25 9.62
C SER A 129 1.19 15.39 10.09
N ALA A 130 0.72 14.51 10.97
CA ALA A 130 -0.61 14.67 11.58
C ALA A 130 -0.73 15.95 12.43
N ALA A 131 0.34 16.36 13.13
CA ALA A 131 0.36 17.62 13.90
C ALA A 131 0.21 18.86 13.01
N ILE A 132 0.85 18.90 11.84
CA ILE A 132 0.70 20.03 10.92
C ILE A 132 -0.68 20.03 10.22
N ALA A 133 -1.22 18.85 9.89
CA ALA A 133 -2.60 18.71 9.38
C ALA A 133 -3.65 19.22 10.39
N ASN A 134 -3.45 18.96 11.70
CA ASN A 134 -4.29 19.50 12.78
C ASN A 134 -4.24 21.02 12.84
N HIS A 135 -3.04 21.61 12.76
CA HIS A 135 -2.89 23.06 12.74
C HIS A 135 -3.65 23.70 11.56
N GLN A 136 -3.57 23.10 10.38
CA GLN A 136 -4.28 23.60 9.19
C GLN A 136 -5.77 23.44 9.28
N THR A 137 -6.25 22.31 9.78
CA THR A 137 -7.69 22.07 9.90
C THR A 137 -8.32 23.07 10.88
N CYS A 138 -7.61 23.41 11.96
CA CYS A 138 -8.01 24.50 12.85
C CYS A 138 -8.15 25.84 12.09
N GLN A 139 -7.21 26.19 11.21
CA GLN A 139 -7.31 27.41 10.38
C GLN A 139 -8.45 27.33 9.35
N ASN A 140 -8.60 26.18 8.69
CA ASN A 140 -9.60 25.93 7.67
C ASN A 140 -11.02 26.08 8.24
N GLY A 141 -11.27 25.67 9.49
CA GLY A 141 -12.57 25.88 10.14
C GLY A 141 -13.03 27.35 10.14
N PHE A 142 -12.10 28.30 10.29
CA PHE A 142 -12.41 29.74 10.16
C PHE A 142 -12.50 30.16 8.69
N ILE A 143 -11.60 29.70 7.83
CA ILE A 143 -11.53 30.09 6.42
C ILE A 143 -12.80 29.65 5.67
N ASP A 144 -13.25 28.41 5.88
CA ASP A 144 -14.43 27.83 5.23
C ASP A 144 -15.72 28.60 5.56
N PHE A 145 -15.77 29.24 6.73
CA PHE A 145 -16.86 30.13 7.13
C PHE A 145 -16.67 31.60 6.71
N ASN A 146 -15.61 31.93 5.96
CA ASN A 146 -15.20 33.29 5.62
C ASN A 146 -14.87 34.15 6.86
N LEU A 147 -14.31 33.53 7.90
CA LEU A 147 -13.94 34.16 9.18
C LEU A 147 -12.43 34.28 9.37
N ALA A 148 -11.66 34.32 8.28
CA ALA A 148 -10.20 34.38 8.32
C ALA A 148 -9.62 35.55 9.15
N SER A 149 -10.38 36.65 9.32
CA SER A 149 -9.99 37.76 10.20
C SER A 149 -9.83 37.36 11.67
N HIS A 150 -10.58 36.36 12.16
CA HIS A 150 -10.45 35.84 13.52
C HIS A 150 -9.12 35.08 13.72
N LEU A 151 -8.44 34.68 12.64
CA LEU A 151 -7.09 34.13 12.77
C LEU A 151 -6.07 35.18 13.21
N GLN A 152 -6.37 36.47 13.10
CA GLN A 152 -5.51 37.55 13.61
C GLN A 152 -5.68 37.76 15.12
N THR A 153 -6.81 37.34 15.70
CA THR A 153 -7.03 37.39 17.16
C THR A 153 -6.38 36.20 17.88
N LEU A 154 -5.92 35.19 17.12
CA LEU A 154 -5.15 34.08 17.65
C LEU A 154 -3.78 34.54 18.16
N PRO A 155 -3.28 33.99 19.28
CA PRO A 155 -1.97 34.35 19.83
C PRO A 155 -0.85 34.36 18.77
N PRO A 156 0.06 35.36 18.75
CA PRO A 156 1.17 35.41 17.79
C PRO A 156 2.02 34.13 17.77
N MET A 157 2.07 33.42 18.88
CA MET A 157 2.71 32.11 19.03
C MET A 157 2.19 31.06 18.03
N LEU A 158 0.91 31.11 17.64
CA LEU A 158 0.32 30.23 16.64
C LEU A 158 0.86 30.48 15.23
N THR A 159 1.37 31.68 14.95
CA THR A 159 1.96 32.01 13.64
C THR A 159 3.32 31.34 13.40
N ASN A 160 4.06 31.02 14.47
CA ASN A 160 5.34 30.32 14.40
C ASN A 160 5.20 28.80 14.60
N PHE A 161 4.03 28.33 15.02
CA PHE A 161 3.82 26.93 15.36
C PHE A 161 3.98 26.00 14.14
N SER A 162 3.41 26.34 12.99
CA SER A 162 3.61 25.59 11.74
C SER A 162 5.09 25.54 11.32
N LYS A 163 5.85 26.62 11.53
CA LYS A 163 7.30 26.68 11.26
C LYS A 163 8.10 25.80 12.21
N LEU A 164 7.70 25.72 13.48
CA LEU A 164 8.31 24.82 14.46
C LEU A 164 8.05 23.35 14.10
N ILE A 165 6.82 22.99 13.71
CA ILE A 165 6.53 21.64 13.21
C ILE A 165 7.34 21.35 11.95
N SER A 166 7.43 22.28 11.00
CA SER A 166 8.26 22.13 9.79
C SER A 166 9.74 21.89 10.11
N ASN A 167 10.31 22.62 11.07
CA ASN A 167 11.65 22.36 11.56
C ASN A 167 11.76 20.96 12.16
N SER A 168 10.81 20.54 13.00
CA SER A 168 10.79 19.17 13.56
C SER A 168 10.66 18.10 12.47
N LEU A 169 9.84 18.31 11.43
CA LEU A 169 9.70 17.43 10.28
C LEU A 169 11.01 17.31 9.49
N ALA A 170 11.71 18.41 9.26
CA ALA A 170 12.99 18.40 8.57
C ALA A 170 14.08 17.70 9.39
N ILE A 171 14.14 17.95 10.70
CA ILE A 171 15.11 17.35 11.62
C ILE A 171 14.90 15.84 11.75
N ASN A 172 13.64 15.38 11.87
CA ASN A 172 13.30 13.97 12.00
C ASN A 172 13.37 13.20 10.68
N LYS A 173 13.43 13.89 9.54
CA LYS A 173 13.25 13.30 8.20
C LYS A 173 14.11 12.05 8.03
N PRO A 174 13.50 10.86 7.89
CA PRO A 174 14.26 9.63 7.77
C PRO A 174 15.14 9.70 6.52
N THR A 175 16.43 9.44 6.69
CA THR A 175 17.34 9.25 5.56
C THR A 175 16.89 7.98 4.84
N VAL A 176 16.47 8.10 3.59
CA VAL A 176 16.15 6.92 2.77
C VAL A 176 17.48 6.25 2.42
N SER A 177 18.04 5.47 3.36
CA SER A 177 19.08 4.50 3.05
C SER A 177 18.45 3.39 2.23
N VAL A 178 18.29 3.65 0.94
CA VAL A 178 18.18 2.58 -0.05
C VAL A 178 19.55 1.91 -0.08
N THR A 179 19.82 1.02 0.87
CA THR A 179 20.79 -0.02 0.59
C THR A 179 20.23 -0.76 -0.62
N ALA A 180 21.00 -0.82 -1.71
CA ALA A 180 20.61 -1.48 -2.95
C ALA A 180 20.19 -2.96 -2.76
N LYS A 181 20.37 -3.52 -1.55
CA LYS A 181 19.84 -4.83 -1.12
C LYS A 181 18.34 -4.85 -0.80
N GLN A 182 17.68 -3.72 -0.51
CA GLN A 182 16.25 -3.68 -0.18
C GLN A 182 15.32 -3.36 -1.35
N VAL A 183 15.85 -2.86 -2.48
CA VAL A 183 15.04 -2.67 -3.71
C VAL A 183 14.60 -4.01 -4.30
N GLY A 184 15.35 -5.09 -4.05
CA GLY A 184 14.98 -6.44 -4.48
C GLY A 184 13.80 -7.07 -3.73
N ASN A 185 13.39 -6.51 -2.56
CA ASN A 185 12.37 -7.11 -1.69
C ASN A 185 11.07 -6.30 -1.57
N ARG A 186 10.99 -5.10 -2.16
CA ARG A 186 9.71 -4.35 -2.27
C ARG A 186 9.01 -4.75 -3.56
N ARG A 187 8.32 -5.90 -3.50
CA ARG A 187 7.63 -6.49 -4.65
C ARG A 187 6.42 -5.64 -5.05
N LEU A 188 6.32 -5.30 -6.33
CA LEU A 188 5.06 -4.83 -6.93
C LEU A 188 4.05 -5.99 -6.93
N LEU A 189 2.79 -5.67 -6.59
CA LEU A 189 1.69 -6.55 -6.18
C LEU A 189 1.43 -7.85 -6.96
N ALA A 190 0.88 -8.82 -6.22
CA ALA A 190 -0.25 -9.63 -6.70
C ALA A 190 -1.46 -9.61 -5.72
N HIS A 191 -1.41 -10.14 -4.47
CA HIS A 191 -2.69 -10.47 -3.78
C HIS A 191 -2.89 -10.25 -2.26
N GLY A 192 -1.98 -9.68 -1.46
CA GLY A 192 -2.08 -9.72 0.02
C GLY A 192 -2.42 -8.43 0.79
N PHE A 193 -2.62 -8.55 2.11
CA PHE A 193 -2.75 -7.42 3.04
C PHE A 193 -1.38 -6.85 3.46
N PRO A 194 -1.32 -5.62 4.01
CA PRO A 194 -0.07 -5.03 4.49
C PRO A 194 0.62 -5.90 5.56
N THR A 195 1.96 -5.93 5.57
CA THR A 195 2.76 -6.74 6.52
C THR A 195 2.52 -6.40 7.99
N TRP A 196 2.15 -5.16 8.29
CA TRP A 196 1.86 -4.71 9.65
C TRP A 196 0.53 -5.24 10.20
N LEU A 197 -0.37 -5.72 9.32
CA LEU A 197 -1.63 -6.30 9.75
C LEU A 197 -1.37 -7.67 10.37
N SER A 198 -1.96 -8.00 11.51
CA SER A 198 -1.72 -9.29 12.17
C SER A 198 -2.30 -10.46 11.36
N GLY A 199 -1.73 -11.66 11.52
CA GLY A 199 -2.28 -12.87 10.90
C GLY A 199 -3.70 -13.21 11.38
N ALA A 200 -4.04 -12.86 12.63
CA ALA A 200 -5.38 -13.04 13.17
C ALA A 200 -6.39 -12.10 12.50
N ASP A 201 -6.03 -10.82 12.35
CA ASP A 201 -6.89 -9.83 11.69
C ASP A 201 -7.10 -10.16 10.21
N ARG A 202 -6.05 -10.62 9.50
CA ARG A 202 -6.18 -11.08 8.11
C ARG A 202 -7.19 -12.22 7.97
N LYS A 203 -7.13 -13.21 8.87
CA LYS A 203 -8.11 -14.33 8.88
C LYS A 203 -9.54 -13.83 9.09
N LEU A 204 -9.75 -12.84 9.97
CA LEU A 204 -11.07 -12.24 10.19
C LEU A 204 -11.57 -11.45 8.97
N LEU A 205 -10.66 -10.80 8.23
CA LEU A 205 -10.98 -10.07 7.00
C LEU A 205 -11.33 -11.01 5.83
N GLN A 206 -10.60 -12.13 5.71
CA GLN A 206 -10.78 -13.10 4.63
C GLN A 206 -11.96 -14.07 4.87
N LYS A 207 -12.49 -14.13 6.09
CA LYS A 207 -13.64 -14.99 6.42
C LYS A 207 -14.91 -14.50 5.71
N THR A 208 -15.65 -15.42 5.12
CA THR A 208 -16.97 -15.16 4.52
C THR A 208 -18.06 -15.15 5.59
N GLY A 209 -19.04 -14.25 5.43
CA GLY A 209 -20.17 -14.11 6.36
C GLY A 209 -19.81 -13.51 7.72
N ALA A 210 -20.80 -13.45 8.60
CA ALA A 210 -20.66 -12.89 9.95
C ALA A 210 -19.74 -13.76 10.84
N PRO A 211 -18.96 -13.16 11.75
CA PRO A 211 -18.19 -13.90 12.74
C PRO A 211 -19.13 -14.63 13.72
N LEU A 212 -19.02 -15.97 13.81
CA LEU A 212 -19.78 -16.77 14.79
C LEU A 212 -19.54 -16.36 16.26
N ASN A 213 -18.40 -15.73 16.56
CA ASN A 213 -17.97 -15.33 17.91
C ASN A 213 -17.59 -13.83 17.93
N ALA A 214 -18.52 -12.95 17.56
CA ALA A 214 -18.31 -11.50 17.78
C ALA A 214 -18.29 -11.20 19.30
N ASP A 215 -17.50 -10.21 19.72
CA ASP A 215 -17.51 -9.74 21.11
C ASP A 215 -18.80 -8.97 21.43
N ILE A 216 -19.30 -8.23 20.44
CA ILE A 216 -20.52 -7.42 20.54
C ILE A 216 -21.33 -7.57 19.23
N VAL A 217 -22.65 -7.69 19.35
CA VAL A 217 -23.59 -7.70 18.23
C VAL A 217 -24.51 -6.48 18.30
N VAL A 218 -24.65 -5.76 17.20
CA VAL A 218 -25.58 -4.64 17.03
C VAL A 218 -26.71 -5.05 16.11
N ALA A 219 -27.95 -4.92 16.56
CA ALA A 219 -29.13 -5.26 15.77
C ALA A 219 -30.33 -4.38 16.13
N GLN A 220 -30.90 -3.68 15.14
CA GLN A 220 -32.05 -2.79 15.35
C GLN A 220 -33.33 -3.55 15.78
N ASP A 221 -33.45 -4.82 15.40
CA ASP A 221 -34.56 -5.72 15.75
C ASP A 221 -34.52 -6.21 17.22
N GLY A 222 -33.48 -5.86 17.98
CA GLY A 222 -33.31 -6.28 19.37
C GLY A 222 -32.69 -7.67 19.56
N SER A 223 -32.28 -8.35 18.49
CA SER A 223 -31.63 -9.66 18.55
C SER A 223 -30.12 -9.61 18.90
N GLY A 224 -29.56 -8.41 19.08
CA GLY A 224 -28.17 -8.15 19.44
C GLY A 224 -28.02 -7.63 20.87
N ASN A 225 -26.78 -7.30 21.26
CA ASN A 225 -26.48 -6.68 22.54
C ASN A 225 -26.93 -5.22 22.60
N PHE A 226 -26.80 -4.49 21.48
CA PHE A 226 -27.17 -3.08 21.36
C PHE A 226 -28.02 -2.83 20.12
N LYS A 227 -28.78 -1.73 20.12
CA LYS A 227 -29.57 -1.30 18.96
C LYS A 227 -28.82 -0.33 18.07
N THR A 228 -27.85 0.39 18.62
CA THR A 228 -27.04 1.39 17.90
C THR A 228 -25.55 1.03 17.91
N ILE A 229 -24.83 1.53 16.92
CA ILE A 229 -23.38 1.36 16.81
C ILE A 229 -22.68 2.20 17.88
N SER A 230 -23.19 3.40 18.16
CA SER A 230 -22.65 4.30 19.18
C SER A 230 -22.63 3.66 20.58
N GLU A 231 -23.71 2.97 20.98
CA GLU A 231 -23.75 2.23 22.25
C GLU A 231 -22.72 1.10 22.29
N ALA A 232 -22.59 0.34 21.21
CA ALA A 232 -21.64 -0.77 21.12
C ALA A 232 -20.19 -0.31 21.19
N VAL A 233 -19.86 0.81 20.54
CA VAL A 233 -18.53 1.42 20.59
C VAL A 233 -18.24 1.96 21.99
N ALA A 234 -19.21 2.62 22.63
CA ALA A 234 -19.05 3.10 24.00
C ALA A 234 -18.82 1.96 25.01
N ALA A 235 -19.40 0.79 24.77
CA ALA A 235 -19.20 -0.41 25.57
C ALA A 235 -17.89 -1.16 25.26
N ALA A 236 -17.27 -0.91 24.10
CA ALA A 236 -16.04 -1.58 23.71
C ALA A 236 -14.85 -1.06 24.54
N GLY A 237 -14.26 -1.93 25.35
CA GLY A 237 -13.05 -1.61 26.12
C GLY A 237 -11.83 -1.43 25.20
N GLY A 238 -10.99 -0.44 25.47
CA GLY A 238 -9.71 -0.28 24.78
C GLY A 238 -8.70 -1.37 25.15
N GLY A 239 -7.85 -1.78 24.20
CA GLY A 239 -6.76 -2.72 24.45
C GLY A 239 -6.64 -3.81 23.39
N LYS A 240 -7.23 -5.00 23.65
CA LYS A 240 -7.27 -6.10 22.67
C LYS A 240 -8.23 -5.78 21.51
N ARG A 241 -8.12 -6.52 20.41
CA ARG A 241 -9.07 -6.45 19.29
C ARG A 241 -10.49 -6.75 19.81
N THR A 242 -11.42 -5.82 19.62
CA THR A 242 -12.86 -6.01 19.90
C THR A 242 -13.64 -6.04 18.60
N VAL A 243 -14.25 -7.19 18.31
CA VAL A 243 -15.03 -7.44 17.09
C VAL A 243 -16.49 -7.14 17.34
N ILE A 244 -17.00 -6.10 16.67
CA ILE A 244 -18.40 -5.69 16.71
C ILE A 244 -19.05 -6.12 15.39
N HIS A 245 -19.99 -7.06 15.47
CA HIS A 245 -20.83 -7.46 14.34
C HIS A 245 -22.06 -6.58 14.26
N ILE A 246 -22.26 -5.90 13.13
CA ILE A 246 -23.40 -5.03 12.89
C ILE A 246 -24.29 -5.72 11.87
N LYS A 247 -25.50 -6.11 12.30
CA LYS A 247 -26.45 -6.80 11.42
C LYS A 247 -26.93 -5.90 10.29
N ALA A 248 -27.58 -6.51 9.30
CA ALA A 248 -28.24 -5.80 8.22
C ALA A 248 -29.26 -4.79 8.78
N GLY A 249 -29.30 -3.60 8.19
CA GLY A 249 -30.10 -2.48 8.66
C GLY A 249 -29.57 -1.13 8.18
N VAL A 250 -30.40 -0.10 8.34
CA VAL A 250 -30.03 1.29 8.07
C VAL A 250 -29.93 2.04 9.39
N TYR A 251 -28.69 2.33 9.79
CA TYR A 251 -28.32 2.99 11.03
C TYR A 251 -28.15 4.49 10.77
N ASN A 252 -29.21 5.26 11.06
CA ASN A 252 -29.18 6.72 10.93
C ASN A 252 -28.59 7.35 12.20
N GLU A 253 -27.27 7.36 12.29
CA GLU A 253 -26.52 7.90 13.42
C GLU A 253 -25.19 8.50 12.96
N ASN A 254 -24.73 9.54 13.65
CA ASN A 254 -23.36 10.04 13.52
C ASN A 254 -22.49 9.38 14.59
N VAL A 255 -21.54 8.55 14.19
CA VAL A 255 -20.70 7.76 15.12
C VAL A 255 -19.29 8.33 15.18
N ASP A 256 -18.72 8.38 16.38
CA ASP A 256 -17.33 8.78 16.61
C ASP A 256 -16.57 7.70 17.40
N ILE A 257 -15.60 7.05 16.75
CA ILE A 257 -14.66 6.13 17.40
C ILE A 257 -13.55 6.96 18.04
N GLN A 258 -13.76 7.33 19.30
CA GLN A 258 -12.84 8.16 20.05
C GLN A 258 -11.43 7.55 20.18
N ARG A 259 -10.44 8.39 20.44
CA ARG A 259 -9.02 8.02 20.60
C ARG A 259 -8.79 6.89 21.62
N SER A 260 -9.61 6.82 22.68
CA SER A 260 -9.56 5.78 23.72
C SER A 260 -10.01 4.40 23.22
N ALA A 261 -10.90 4.35 22.22
CA ALA A 261 -11.44 3.13 21.63
C ALA A 261 -10.50 2.57 20.56
N ARG A 262 -9.38 1.98 21.00
CA ARG A 262 -8.35 1.40 20.12
C ARG A 262 -8.70 -0.04 19.71
N ASN A 263 -8.20 -0.47 18.55
CA ASN A 263 -8.32 -1.85 18.04
C ASN A 263 -9.76 -2.34 17.85
N ILE A 264 -10.72 -1.44 17.59
CA ILE A 264 -12.08 -1.81 17.20
C ILE A 264 -12.07 -2.43 15.80
N MET A 265 -12.82 -3.53 15.62
CA MET A 265 -13.12 -4.10 14.31
C MET A 265 -14.63 -4.15 14.08
N LEU A 266 -15.11 -3.45 13.07
CA LEU A 266 -16.50 -3.53 12.63
C LEU A 266 -16.66 -4.53 11.50
N ILE A 267 -17.67 -5.38 11.58
CA ILE A 267 -18.03 -6.33 10.54
C ILE A 267 -19.52 -6.20 10.25
N GLY A 268 -19.89 -5.86 9.03
CA GLY A 268 -21.28 -5.83 8.57
C GLY A 268 -21.74 -7.15 7.94
N ASP A 269 -23.03 -7.22 7.62
CA ASP A 269 -23.63 -8.33 6.86
C ASP A 269 -23.42 -8.21 5.35
N GLY A 270 -22.84 -7.10 4.86
CA GLY A 270 -22.56 -6.88 3.45
C GLY A 270 -22.67 -5.42 3.03
N ILE A 271 -21.94 -5.06 1.96
CA ILE A 271 -22.11 -3.77 1.27
C ILE A 271 -23.58 -3.64 0.84
N GLY A 272 -24.22 -2.52 1.21
CA GLY A 272 -25.65 -2.26 0.94
C GLY A 272 -26.63 -2.94 1.89
N ALA A 273 -26.21 -3.99 2.61
CA ALA A 273 -27.05 -4.66 3.62
C ALA A 273 -26.94 -3.97 4.99
N THR A 274 -25.72 -3.61 5.41
CA THR A 274 -25.46 -2.80 6.60
C THR A 274 -25.04 -1.40 6.16
N VAL A 275 -25.87 -0.39 6.44
CA VAL A 275 -25.67 1.00 6.01
C VAL A 275 -25.67 1.93 7.23
N VAL A 276 -24.64 2.76 7.36
CA VAL A 276 -24.59 3.86 8.33
C VAL A 276 -24.73 5.17 7.57
N THR A 277 -25.75 5.97 7.93
CA THR A 277 -26.18 7.13 7.15
C THR A 277 -26.33 8.37 8.01
N GLY A 278 -26.09 9.54 7.41
CA GLY A 278 -26.19 10.86 8.02
C GLY A 278 -26.28 11.94 6.93
N ASN A 279 -26.47 13.21 7.31
CA ASN A 279 -26.67 14.31 6.36
C ASN A 279 -26.09 15.67 6.81
N LYS A 280 -25.15 15.67 7.77
CA LYS A 280 -24.45 16.89 8.18
C LYS A 280 -23.63 17.45 7.01
N ASN A 281 -23.51 18.77 6.95
CA ASN A 281 -22.86 19.46 5.84
C ASN A 281 -22.30 20.83 6.27
N ALA A 282 -21.45 21.42 5.42
CA ALA A 282 -20.71 22.63 5.73
C ALA A 282 -21.56 23.91 5.87
N GLN A 283 -22.85 23.89 5.49
CA GLN A 283 -23.72 25.06 5.70
C GLN A 283 -24.03 25.28 7.20
N THR A 284 -23.98 24.22 8.00
CA THR A 284 -24.37 24.22 9.43
C THR A 284 -23.23 23.92 10.39
N THR A 285 -22.15 23.28 9.93
CA THR A 285 -20.99 22.95 10.76
C THR A 285 -19.70 22.99 9.95
N THR A 286 -18.53 22.78 10.57
CA THR A 286 -17.26 22.73 9.84
C THR A 286 -17.16 21.44 9.03
N THR A 287 -16.43 21.44 7.91
CA THR A 287 -16.20 20.24 7.10
C THR A 287 -15.74 19.05 7.94
N PHE A 288 -14.85 19.28 8.91
CA PHE A 288 -14.34 18.29 9.87
C PHE A 288 -15.45 17.57 10.67
N ARG A 289 -16.50 18.30 11.06
CA ARG A 289 -17.64 17.79 11.85
C ARG A 289 -18.82 17.30 11.01
N THR A 290 -18.74 17.34 9.68
CA THR A 290 -19.79 16.81 8.80
C THR A 290 -19.83 15.29 8.72
N ALA A 291 -18.78 14.60 9.17
CA ALA A 291 -18.64 13.16 9.02
C ALA A 291 -19.83 12.38 9.61
N THR A 292 -20.44 11.50 8.79
CA THR A 292 -21.37 10.46 9.29
C THR A 292 -20.64 9.52 10.24
N PHE A 293 -19.43 9.09 9.87
CA PHE A 293 -18.61 8.19 10.68
C PHE A 293 -17.20 8.76 10.85
N ALA A 294 -16.77 9.03 12.08
CA ALA A 294 -15.44 9.50 12.40
C ALA A 294 -14.62 8.42 13.12
N VAL A 295 -13.36 8.22 12.70
CA VAL A 295 -12.48 7.21 13.28
C VAL A 295 -11.18 7.85 13.77
N VAL A 296 -10.99 7.90 15.09
CA VAL A 296 -9.80 8.45 15.74
C VAL A 296 -8.96 7.38 16.43
N GLY A 297 -9.59 6.35 17.02
CA GLY A 297 -8.89 5.26 17.72
C GLY A 297 -7.98 4.44 16.80
N ASP A 298 -6.70 4.31 17.15
CA ASP A 298 -5.68 3.58 16.36
C ASP A 298 -6.03 2.09 16.17
N GLY A 299 -5.61 1.52 15.03
CA GLY A 299 -5.76 0.10 14.71
C GLY A 299 -7.17 -0.31 14.29
N PHE A 300 -8.01 0.65 13.89
CA PHE A 300 -9.38 0.40 13.46
C PHE A 300 -9.42 -0.50 12.22
N ILE A 301 -10.28 -1.51 12.25
CA ILE A 301 -10.54 -2.37 11.10
C ILE A 301 -12.01 -2.38 10.80
N ALA A 302 -12.33 -2.48 9.54
CA ALA A 302 -13.69 -2.47 9.08
C ALA A 302 -13.80 -3.50 7.94
N ARG A 303 -14.88 -4.31 7.89
CA ARG A 303 -15.33 -5.00 6.66
C ARG A 303 -16.84 -4.99 6.41
N ASP A 304 -17.23 -4.99 5.14
CA ASP A 304 -18.58 -5.31 4.66
C ASP A 304 -19.71 -4.35 5.12
N ILE A 305 -19.45 -3.03 5.13
CA ILE A 305 -20.43 -1.99 5.51
C ILE A 305 -20.45 -0.86 4.47
N THR A 306 -21.57 -0.14 4.39
CA THR A 306 -21.69 1.13 3.65
C THR A 306 -21.71 2.32 4.60
N PHE A 307 -20.85 3.31 4.37
CA PHE A 307 -20.93 4.63 5.01
C PHE A 307 -21.42 5.65 4.00
N GLU A 308 -22.44 6.42 4.35
CA GLU A 308 -22.99 7.42 3.44
C GLU A 308 -23.33 8.76 4.10
N ASN A 309 -23.23 9.82 3.30
CA ASN A 309 -23.77 11.13 3.61
C ASN A 309 -24.75 11.56 2.52
N THR A 310 -26.00 11.78 2.93
CA THR A 310 -27.15 12.02 2.03
C THR A 310 -27.49 13.49 1.85
N ALA A 311 -26.64 14.42 2.30
CA ALA A 311 -26.91 15.87 2.21
C ALA A 311 -27.16 16.36 0.77
N GLY A 312 -26.54 15.74 -0.23
CA GLY A 312 -26.67 16.09 -1.64
C GLY A 312 -25.70 17.18 -2.10
N PRO A 313 -25.52 17.35 -3.43
CA PRO A 313 -24.48 18.23 -3.96
C PRO A 313 -24.76 19.73 -3.72
N GLN A 314 -26.03 20.11 -3.49
CA GLN A 314 -26.43 21.49 -3.16
C GLN A 314 -26.00 21.93 -1.76
N LYS A 315 -25.53 20.99 -0.93
CA LYS A 315 -25.09 21.24 0.44
C LYS A 315 -23.57 21.39 0.56
N HIS A 316 -22.86 21.35 -0.57
CA HIS A 316 -21.40 21.43 -0.62
C HIS A 316 -20.75 20.30 0.21
N GLN A 317 -19.71 20.61 0.99
CA GLN A 317 -18.92 19.61 1.72
C GLN A 317 -19.79 18.82 2.70
N ALA A 318 -19.79 17.49 2.57
CA ALA A 318 -20.57 16.59 3.41
C ALA A 318 -19.92 15.21 3.48
N VAL A 319 -19.17 14.96 4.55
CA VAL A 319 -18.31 13.79 4.70
C VAL A 319 -19.11 12.54 5.10
N ALA A 320 -18.90 11.43 4.39
CA ALA A 320 -19.44 10.12 4.76
C ALA A 320 -18.55 9.44 5.81
N LEU A 321 -17.23 9.43 5.59
CA LEU A 321 -16.28 8.93 6.58
C LEU A 321 -15.04 9.83 6.69
N ARG A 322 -14.63 10.10 7.93
CA ARG A 322 -13.35 10.73 8.27
C ARG A 322 -12.49 9.76 9.07
N SER A 323 -11.26 9.51 8.65
CA SER A 323 -10.30 8.69 9.43
C SER A 323 -9.05 9.48 9.77
N SER A 324 -8.71 9.50 11.05
CA SER A 324 -7.42 9.93 11.61
C SER A 324 -6.80 8.80 12.45
N SER A 325 -7.21 7.55 12.20
CA SER A 325 -6.76 6.35 12.88
C SER A 325 -5.51 5.79 12.22
N ASP A 326 -4.44 5.65 13.00
CA ASP A 326 -3.19 5.07 12.51
C ASP A 326 -3.32 3.56 12.34
N PHE A 327 -2.80 3.04 11.23
CA PHE A 327 -2.95 1.64 10.82
C PHE A 327 -4.41 1.20 10.66
N SER A 328 -5.25 2.08 10.11
CA SER A 328 -6.65 1.72 9.82
C SER A 328 -6.78 0.92 8.53
N VAL A 329 -7.69 -0.08 8.52
CA VAL A 329 -8.02 -0.91 7.35
C VAL A 329 -9.51 -0.86 7.05
N PHE A 330 -9.84 -0.59 5.80
CA PHE A 330 -11.20 -0.69 5.25
C PHE A 330 -11.20 -1.72 4.13
N TYR A 331 -11.92 -2.83 4.32
CA TYR A 331 -11.95 -3.94 3.36
C TYR A 331 -13.38 -4.21 2.90
N ARG A 332 -13.65 -4.20 1.59
CA ARG A 332 -15.02 -4.37 1.05
C ARG A 332 -16.02 -3.37 1.66
N TYR A 333 -15.71 -2.08 1.51
CA TYR A 333 -16.61 -0.98 1.90
C TYR A 333 -17.27 -0.33 0.71
N SER A 334 -18.40 0.33 0.97
CA SER A 334 -18.87 1.41 0.12
C SER A 334 -18.88 2.74 0.85
N PHE A 335 -18.32 3.78 0.24
CA PHE A 335 -18.36 5.16 0.71
C PHE A 335 -19.17 5.99 -0.28
N LYS A 336 -20.27 6.60 0.18
CA LYS A 336 -21.20 7.29 -0.71
C LYS A 336 -21.44 8.73 -0.27
N GLY A 337 -21.19 9.67 -1.17
CA GLY A 337 -21.50 11.08 -0.97
C GLY A 337 -21.52 11.84 -2.29
N TYR A 338 -21.28 13.15 -2.19
CA TYR A 338 -21.08 14.05 -3.32
C TYR A 338 -19.74 14.76 -3.15
N GLN A 339 -19.75 16.00 -2.65
CA GLN A 339 -18.52 16.74 -2.37
C GLN A 339 -17.92 16.26 -1.03
N ASP A 340 -16.60 16.05 -1.00
CA ASP A 340 -15.84 15.70 0.20
C ASP A 340 -16.29 14.36 0.85
N THR A 341 -16.53 13.32 0.05
CA THR A 341 -17.11 12.04 0.54
C THR A 341 -16.22 11.33 1.57
N LEU A 342 -14.93 11.13 1.26
CA LEU A 342 -13.99 10.38 2.08
C LEU A 342 -12.82 11.27 2.51
N TYR A 343 -12.81 11.62 3.79
CA TYR A 343 -11.77 12.44 4.41
C TYR A 343 -10.68 11.52 4.98
N VAL A 344 -9.65 11.25 4.18
CA VAL A 344 -8.40 10.60 4.60
C VAL A 344 -7.54 11.59 5.38
N TYR A 345 -8.00 11.94 6.59
CA TYR A 345 -7.56 13.11 7.34
C TYR A 345 -6.06 13.12 7.64
N SER A 346 -5.55 12.11 8.35
CA SER A 346 -4.13 11.99 8.71
C SER A 346 -3.76 10.53 9.03
N GLN A 347 -2.48 10.27 9.35
CA GLN A 347 -1.97 8.93 9.72
C GLN A 347 -1.95 7.93 8.56
N ARG A 348 -1.69 6.64 8.85
CA ARG A 348 -1.57 5.58 7.83
C ARG A 348 -2.86 4.79 7.67
N GLN A 349 -3.33 4.67 6.43
CA GLN A 349 -4.64 4.11 6.11
C GLN A 349 -4.58 3.22 4.88
N PHE A 350 -5.28 2.09 4.92
CA PHE A 350 -5.34 1.13 3.81
C PHE A 350 -6.79 0.80 3.43
N TYR A 351 -7.14 1.03 2.18
CA TYR A 351 -8.46 0.79 1.60
C TYR A 351 -8.33 -0.28 0.52
N ARG A 352 -9.08 -1.37 0.64
CA ARG A 352 -9.01 -2.48 -0.31
C ARG A 352 -10.38 -3.03 -0.69
N ASP A 353 -10.54 -3.29 -1.98
CA ASP A 353 -11.77 -3.86 -2.56
C ASP A 353 -13.00 -2.97 -2.25
N CYS A 354 -12.80 -1.66 -2.21
CA CYS A 354 -13.85 -0.69 -1.84
C CYS A 354 -14.49 -0.02 -3.05
N ASP A 355 -15.76 0.38 -2.92
CA ASP A 355 -16.47 1.25 -3.85
C ASP A 355 -16.58 2.68 -3.28
N ILE A 356 -16.08 3.68 -4.00
CA ILE A 356 -16.06 5.07 -3.54
C ILE A 356 -16.82 5.94 -4.55
N TYR A 357 -17.82 6.70 -4.09
CA TYR A 357 -18.67 7.51 -4.94
C TYR A 357 -18.62 8.99 -4.55
N GLY A 358 -18.41 9.90 -5.50
CA GLY A 358 -18.48 11.33 -5.23
C GLY A 358 -18.32 12.22 -6.45
N THR A 359 -18.17 13.53 -6.22
CA THR A 359 -18.13 14.57 -7.26
C THR A 359 -16.88 15.44 -7.17
N VAL A 360 -16.92 16.49 -6.35
CA VAL A 360 -15.81 17.41 -6.09
C VAL A 360 -15.01 16.89 -4.90
N ASP A 361 -13.70 16.78 -5.07
CA ASP A 361 -12.70 16.49 -4.02
C ASP A 361 -13.05 15.29 -3.14
N PHE A 362 -13.64 14.25 -3.72
CA PHE A 362 -14.34 13.25 -2.91
C PHE A 362 -13.42 12.23 -2.22
N ILE A 363 -12.12 12.25 -2.50
CA ILE A 363 -11.06 11.63 -1.69
C ILE A 363 -10.04 12.71 -1.34
N PHE A 364 -9.99 13.15 -0.09
CA PHE A 364 -9.21 14.33 0.30
C PHE A 364 -8.61 14.23 1.70
N GLY A 365 -7.57 15.02 1.95
CA GLY A 365 -6.87 15.08 3.24
C GLY A 365 -5.36 14.91 3.12
N ASP A 366 -4.71 14.61 4.24
CA ASP A 366 -3.25 14.55 4.38
C ASP A 366 -2.75 13.27 5.05
N ALA A 367 -3.49 12.16 4.91
CA ALA A 367 -3.02 10.86 5.34
C ALA A 367 -1.93 10.29 4.42
N VAL A 368 -1.25 9.24 4.90
CA VAL A 368 -0.63 8.21 4.05
C VAL A 368 -1.74 7.22 3.69
N ALA A 369 -2.44 7.46 2.58
CA ALA A 369 -3.61 6.69 2.19
C ALA A 369 -3.36 5.88 0.92
N ILE A 370 -3.61 4.58 1.00
CA ILE A 370 -3.41 3.66 -0.13
C ILE A 370 -4.73 2.97 -0.44
N PHE A 371 -5.15 3.10 -1.69
CA PHE A 371 -6.36 2.51 -2.25
C PHE A 371 -5.94 1.44 -3.23
N GLN A 372 -6.32 0.20 -2.96
CA GLN A 372 -5.91 -0.95 -3.74
C GLN A 372 -7.11 -1.76 -4.20
N ASN A 373 -7.20 -2.03 -5.51
CA ASN A 373 -8.32 -2.81 -6.06
C ASN A 373 -9.70 -2.19 -5.76
N CYS A 374 -9.76 -0.85 -5.74
CA CYS A 374 -10.99 -0.13 -5.49
C CYS A 374 -11.70 0.23 -6.80
N ASN A 375 -13.02 0.35 -6.75
CA ASN A 375 -13.80 1.03 -7.78
C ASN A 375 -14.09 2.46 -7.32
N ILE A 376 -13.77 3.42 -8.18
CA ILE A 376 -13.92 4.85 -7.93
C ILE A 376 -14.93 5.38 -8.95
N TYR A 377 -16.10 5.77 -8.46
CA TYR A 377 -17.26 6.16 -9.24
C TYR A 377 -17.48 7.66 -9.17
N ILE A 378 -17.26 8.34 -10.29
CA ILE A 378 -17.54 9.77 -10.43
C ILE A 378 -19.04 9.94 -10.68
N ARG A 379 -19.70 10.72 -9.84
CA ARG A 379 -21.14 11.01 -9.91
C ARG A 379 -21.44 12.29 -10.68
N ARG A 380 -22.71 12.47 -11.01
CA ARG A 380 -23.21 13.72 -11.59
C ARG A 380 -23.11 14.88 -10.58
N PRO A 381 -22.36 15.95 -10.87
CA PRO A 381 -22.28 17.13 -10.00
C PRO A 381 -23.40 18.13 -10.31
N MET A 382 -23.38 19.30 -9.66
CA MET A 382 -24.25 20.41 -10.06
C MET A 382 -23.85 20.96 -11.43
N SER A 383 -24.78 21.65 -12.09
CA SER A 383 -24.48 22.38 -13.33
C SER A 383 -23.32 23.36 -13.12
N GLY A 384 -22.35 23.35 -14.04
CA GLY A 384 -21.17 24.23 -14.00
C GLY A 384 -20.04 23.78 -13.07
N GLN A 385 -20.22 22.72 -12.27
CA GLN A 385 -19.15 22.14 -11.49
C GLN A 385 -18.30 21.17 -12.32
N MET A 386 -17.07 20.96 -11.86
CA MET A 386 -16.13 19.96 -12.39
C MET A 386 -15.85 18.94 -11.30
N ASN A 387 -15.75 17.68 -11.67
CA ASN A 387 -15.43 16.60 -10.74
C ASN A 387 -13.92 16.46 -10.56
N THR A 388 -13.50 16.17 -9.33
CA THR A 388 -12.10 15.91 -8.96
C THR A 388 -12.06 14.70 -8.05
N VAL A 389 -11.36 13.65 -8.48
CA VAL A 389 -11.25 12.42 -7.67
C VAL A 389 -10.50 12.68 -6.38
N THR A 390 -9.40 13.43 -6.45
CA THR A 390 -8.54 13.70 -5.29
C THR A 390 -8.31 15.18 -5.01
N ALA A 391 -8.16 15.53 -3.73
CA ALA A 391 -7.66 16.82 -3.27
C ALA A 391 -6.71 16.63 -2.09
N GLN A 392 -5.43 16.40 -2.38
CA GLN A 392 -4.44 16.06 -1.37
C GLN A 392 -3.83 17.32 -0.73
N ALA A 393 -3.73 17.31 0.60
CA ALA A 393 -3.51 18.50 1.42
C ALA A 393 -2.07 18.66 1.99
N ARG A 394 -1.06 18.02 1.40
CA ARG A 394 0.32 18.11 1.91
C ARG A 394 0.88 19.51 1.77
N THR A 395 1.44 20.03 2.85
CA THR A 395 1.83 21.45 3.00
C THR A 395 3.31 21.68 3.23
N ASP A 396 4.02 20.66 3.65
CA ASP A 396 5.45 20.69 3.89
C ASP A 396 6.13 19.55 3.10
N PRO A 397 7.24 19.83 2.40
CA PRO A 397 7.91 18.83 1.56
C PRO A 397 8.57 17.70 2.37
N ASN A 398 8.68 17.85 3.68
CA ASN A 398 9.22 16.85 4.59
C ASN A 398 8.15 15.88 5.09
N GLU A 399 6.87 16.13 4.86
CA GLU A 399 5.81 15.17 5.20
C GLU A 399 5.91 13.90 4.37
N ASN A 400 5.58 12.77 5.00
CA ASN A 400 5.57 11.45 4.36
C ASN A 400 4.19 11.08 3.79
N THR A 401 3.26 12.03 3.73
CA THR A 401 1.83 11.86 3.39
C THR A 401 1.55 11.89 1.88
N GLY A 402 0.40 11.37 1.48
CA GLY A 402 0.00 11.31 0.06
C GLY A 402 -1.12 10.32 -0.17
N ILE A 403 -1.79 10.47 -1.33
CA ILE A 403 -2.85 9.56 -1.78
C ILE A 403 -2.30 8.69 -2.92
N ILE A 404 -2.38 7.38 -2.75
CA ILE A 404 -1.91 6.40 -3.76
C ILE A 404 -3.12 5.57 -4.20
N ILE A 405 -3.48 5.69 -5.47
CA ILE A 405 -4.50 4.88 -6.14
C ILE A 405 -3.80 3.80 -6.96
N HIS A 406 -3.99 2.54 -6.57
CA HIS A 406 -3.23 1.42 -7.11
C HIS A 406 -4.15 0.29 -7.56
N ASN A 407 -3.91 -0.26 -8.76
CA ASN A 407 -4.63 -1.42 -9.28
C ASN A 407 -6.16 -1.25 -9.17
N SER A 408 -6.65 -0.03 -9.42
CA SER A 408 -8.05 0.35 -9.17
C SER A 408 -8.74 0.69 -10.50
N ARG A 409 -10.01 1.12 -10.45
CA ARG A 409 -10.75 1.58 -11.63
C ARG A 409 -11.45 2.91 -11.36
N VAL A 410 -11.28 3.89 -12.25
CA VAL A 410 -12.00 5.17 -12.22
C VAL A 410 -13.01 5.21 -13.37
N THR A 411 -14.29 5.41 -13.05
CA THR A 411 -15.39 5.27 -14.01
C THR A 411 -16.58 6.17 -13.65
N ALA A 412 -17.52 6.35 -14.60
CA ALA A 412 -18.78 7.03 -14.34
C ALA A 412 -19.74 6.17 -13.51
N ALA A 413 -20.29 6.76 -12.44
CA ALA A 413 -21.48 6.25 -11.77
C ALA A 413 -22.69 6.26 -12.72
N SER A 414 -23.72 5.49 -12.39
CA SER A 414 -24.93 5.37 -13.22
C SER A 414 -25.60 6.72 -13.52
N ASP A 415 -25.57 7.65 -12.57
CA ASP A 415 -26.17 8.99 -12.71
C ASP A 415 -25.38 9.94 -13.63
N LEU A 416 -24.09 9.66 -13.89
CA LEU A 416 -23.23 10.46 -14.77
C LEU A 416 -23.17 9.88 -16.19
N ARG A 417 -23.22 8.55 -16.37
CA ARG A 417 -22.92 7.87 -17.65
C ARG A 417 -23.60 8.49 -18.88
N ALA A 418 -24.90 8.76 -18.80
CA ALA A 418 -25.67 9.31 -19.94
C ALA A 418 -25.32 10.76 -20.28
N VAL A 419 -24.72 11.50 -19.34
CA VAL A 419 -24.43 12.94 -19.44
C VAL A 419 -22.94 13.25 -19.21
N GLN A 420 -22.07 12.24 -19.27
CA GLN A 420 -20.65 12.39 -18.91
C GLN A 420 -19.93 13.40 -19.80
N GLY A 421 -20.33 13.55 -21.07
CA GLY A 421 -19.78 14.56 -21.99
C GLY A 421 -20.19 16.01 -21.65
N SER A 422 -21.09 16.21 -20.69
CA SER A 422 -21.52 17.54 -20.23
C SER A 422 -20.75 18.04 -19.00
N TYR A 423 -19.89 17.21 -18.40
CA TYR A 423 -19.17 17.54 -17.17
C TYR A 423 -17.70 17.13 -17.28
N LYS A 424 -16.80 18.02 -16.87
CA LYS A 424 -15.38 17.74 -16.85
C LYS A 424 -14.98 16.92 -15.63
N ASN A 425 -14.11 15.94 -15.80
CA ASN A 425 -13.67 15.06 -14.73
C ASN A 425 -12.14 14.96 -14.70
N TYR A 426 -11.57 15.19 -13.52
CA TYR A 426 -10.12 15.21 -13.31
C TYR A 426 -9.70 14.22 -12.22
N LEU A 427 -8.47 13.71 -12.33
CA LEU A 427 -7.84 12.85 -11.32
C LEU A 427 -7.63 13.56 -9.99
N GLY A 428 -7.44 14.89 -10.02
CA GLY A 428 -7.41 15.70 -8.80
C GLY A 428 -6.97 17.14 -9.00
N ARG A 429 -6.85 17.84 -7.87
CA ARG A 429 -6.35 19.23 -7.77
C ARG A 429 -5.59 19.49 -6.46
N PRO A 430 -4.58 20.38 -6.46
CA PRO A 430 -3.68 20.55 -5.32
C PRO A 430 -4.28 21.47 -4.27
N TRP A 431 -5.02 20.90 -3.31
CA TRP A 431 -5.55 21.66 -2.18
C TRP A 431 -4.44 22.42 -1.43
N GLN A 432 -3.23 21.85 -1.41
CA GLN A 432 -2.06 22.48 -0.78
C GLN A 432 -0.79 22.41 -1.63
N LYS A 433 0.17 23.26 -1.28
CA LYS A 433 1.36 23.58 -2.11
C LYS A 433 2.20 22.36 -2.51
N TYR A 434 2.30 21.35 -1.65
CA TYR A 434 3.12 20.15 -1.90
C TYR A 434 2.26 18.92 -2.15
N SER A 435 1.02 19.10 -2.62
CA SER A 435 0.05 18.03 -2.89
C SER A 435 0.70 16.83 -3.56
N ARG A 436 0.44 15.62 -3.06
CA ARG A 436 1.05 14.38 -3.58
C ARG A 436 0.01 13.30 -3.83
N THR A 437 -0.18 12.97 -5.11
CA THR A 437 -1.12 11.93 -5.55
C THR A 437 -0.49 11.07 -6.65
N VAL A 438 -0.66 9.75 -6.55
CA VAL A 438 -0.14 8.80 -7.55
C VAL A 438 -1.26 7.88 -8.02
N PHE A 439 -1.46 7.77 -9.33
CA PHE A 439 -2.33 6.77 -9.97
C PHE A 439 -1.46 5.76 -10.70
N MET A 440 -1.46 4.51 -10.26
CA MET A 440 -0.64 3.46 -10.87
C MET A 440 -1.40 2.17 -11.09
N LYS A 441 -1.16 1.51 -12.22
CA LYS A 441 -1.84 0.28 -12.66
C LYS A 441 -3.37 0.41 -12.63
N THR A 442 -3.89 1.62 -12.82
CA THR A 442 -5.32 1.91 -12.63
C THR A 442 -6.01 2.02 -13.99
N GLY A 443 -7.18 1.41 -14.12
CA GLY A 443 -8.05 1.57 -15.28
C GLY A 443 -8.76 2.93 -15.23
N LEU A 444 -8.49 3.80 -16.20
CA LEU A 444 -9.09 5.13 -16.35
C LEU A 444 -10.02 5.12 -17.57
N ASP A 445 -11.33 5.24 -17.34
CA ASP A 445 -12.30 5.36 -18.42
C ASP A 445 -12.17 6.70 -19.17
N GLY A 446 -12.75 6.78 -20.37
CA GLY A 446 -12.64 7.95 -21.26
C GLY A 446 -13.36 9.23 -20.80
N LEU A 447 -13.90 9.27 -19.59
CA LEU A 447 -14.49 10.47 -18.98
C LEU A 447 -13.45 11.43 -18.39
N ILE A 448 -12.20 10.97 -18.20
CA ILE A 448 -11.11 11.78 -17.67
C ILE A 448 -10.60 12.71 -18.76
N GLU A 449 -10.53 14.00 -18.47
CA GLU A 449 -10.03 15.01 -19.39
C GLU A 449 -8.58 14.74 -19.81
N ALA A 450 -8.20 15.14 -21.02
CA ALA A 450 -6.86 14.93 -21.56
C ALA A 450 -5.78 15.55 -20.66
N GLU A 451 -6.05 16.74 -20.10
CA GLU A 451 -5.20 17.44 -19.13
C GLU A 451 -4.95 16.60 -17.87
N GLY A 452 -5.91 15.74 -17.50
CA GLY A 452 -5.87 14.81 -16.36
C GLY A 452 -6.02 15.49 -14.99
N TRP A 453 -5.45 16.67 -14.79
CA TRP A 453 -5.35 17.35 -13.51
C TRP A 453 -5.84 18.80 -13.61
N LEU A 454 -6.48 19.29 -12.54
CA LEU A 454 -7.07 20.63 -12.49
C LEU A 454 -6.23 21.54 -11.56
N PRO A 455 -5.88 22.78 -11.96
CA PRO A 455 -5.25 23.73 -11.04
C PRO A 455 -6.18 24.05 -9.87
N TRP A 456 -5.62 24.28 -8.68
CA TRP A 456 -6.40 24.81 -7.55
C TRP A 456 -6.75 26.28 -7.77
N SER A 457 -5.72 27.11 -8.02
CA SER A 457 -5.87 28.52 -8.38
C SER A 457 -4.58 29.03 -9.02
N GLY A 458 -4.68 29.58 -10.23
CA GLY A 458 -3.53 30.10 -10.97
C GLY A 458 -2.36 29.10 -11.02
N SER A 459 -1.16 29.55 -10.67
CA SER A 459 0.06 28.73 -10.61
C SER A 459 0.36 28.13 -9.23
N PHE A 460 -0.59 28.17 -8.28
CA PHE A 460 -0.38 27.67 -6.92
C PHE A 460 -0.03 26.18 -6.92
N GLY A 461 1.09 25.82 -6.28
CA GLY A 461 1.54 24.44 -6.10
C GLY A 461 2.04 23.73 -7.36
N LEU A 462 1.83 24.25 -8.56
CA LEU A 462 2.06 23.51 -9.82
C LEU A 462 3.53 23.06 -10.03
N SER A 463 4.50 23.79 -9.47
CA SER A 463 5.92 23.43 -9.55
C SER A 463 6.44 22.62 -8.36
N SER A 464 5.66 22.47 -7.29
CA SER A 464 6.08 21.85 -6.02
C SER A 464 5.27 20.63 -5.60
N LEU A 465 4.09 20.45 -6.20
CA LEU A 465 3.29 19.23 -6.07
C LEU A 465 4.05 18.03 -6.68
N TYR A 466 3.57 16.83 -6.38
CA TYR A 466 4.03 15.59 -7.01
C TYR A 466 2.80 14.80 -7.46
N TYR A 467 2.41 14.97 -8.71
CA TYR A 467 1.34 14.18 -9.34
C TYR A 467 1.94 13.23 -10.34
N ALA A 468 1.66 11.93 -10.16
CA ALA A 468 2.30 10.91 -10.94
C ALA A 468 1.35 9.85 -11.49
N GLU A 469 1.66 9.37 -12.69
CA GLU A 469 0.97 8.27 -13.36
C GLU A 469 1.95 7.16 -13.77
N HIS A 470 1.56 5.89 -13.58
CA HIS A 470 2.38 4.74 -13.95
C HIS A 470 1.54 3.54 -14.43
N MET A 471 1.75 3.09 -15.67
CA MET A 471 1.08 1.91 -16.24
C MET A 471 -0.45 1.92 -16.08
N ASN A 472 -1.09 3.09 -16.17
CA ASN A 472 -2.55 3.17 -16.23
C ASN A 472 -3.05 2.63 -17.58
N THR A 473 -4.29 2.15 -17.62
CA THR A 473 -4.91 1.57 -18.82
C THR A 473 -6.30 2.16 -19.06
N GLY A 474 -6.88 1.98 -20.24
CA GLY A 474 -8.20 2.50 -20.59
C GLY A 474 -8.13 3.83 -21.35
N ALA A 475 -9.28 4.27 -21.87
CA ALA A 475 -9.36 5.41 -22.79
C ALA A 475 -8.94 6.75 -22.18
N GLY A 476 -9.02 6.91 -20.85
CA GLY A 476 -8.58 8.11 -20.14
C GLY A 476 -7.11 8.09 -19.71
N ALA A 477 -6.36 7.03 -20.02
CA ALA A 477 -5.01 6.81 -19.50
C ALA A 477 -3.88 7.42 -20.36
N SER A 478 -4.17 7.92 -21.56
CA SER A 478 -3.13 8.56 -22.40
C SER A 478 -2.54 9.77 -21.67
N THR A 479 -1.21 9.83 -21.61
CA THR A 479 -0.48 10.92 -20.98
C THR A 479 -0.06 12.02 -21.97
N GLU A 480 -0.32 11.85 -23.26
CA GLU A 480 0.13 12.78 -24.31
C GLU A 480 -0.49 14.20 -24.18
N GLY A 481 -1.74 14.27 -23.71
CA GLY A 481 -2.48 15.52 -23.52
C GLY A 481 -2.37 16.12 -22.12
N ARG A 482 -1.57 15.54 -21.24
CA ARG A 482 -1.50 15.94 -19.82
C ARG A 482 -0.89 17.33 -19.65
N VAL A 483 -1.22 17.94 -18.53
CA VAL A 483 -0.65 19.22 -18.10
C VAL A 483 0.89 19.20 -18.09
N LYS A 484 1.50 20.34 -18.40
CA LYS A 484 2.98 20.52 -18.46
C LYS A 484 3.55 21.13 -17.18
N TRP A 485 2.99 20.80 -16.02
CA TRP A 485 3.41 21.36 -14.75
C TRP A 485 4.74 20.77 -14.29
N GLY A 486 5.58 21.55 -13.61
CA GLY A 486 6.87 21.07 -13.10
C GLY A 486 6.75 19.92 -12.09
N GLY A 487 5.61 19.83 -11.39
CA GLY A 487 5.31 18.74 -10.45
C GLY A 487 4.54 17.55 -11.04
N TYR A 488 4.22 17.55 -12.34
CA TYR A 488 3.58 16.41 -13.00
C TYR A 488 4.62 15.45 -13.58
N HIS A 489 4.41 14.15 -13.38
CA HIS A 489 5.37 13.11 -13.75
C HIS A 489 4.68 11.88 -14.35
N VAL A 490 5.23 11.35 -15.44
CA VAL A 490 5.02 9.95 -15.83
C VAL A 490 6.22 9.18 -15.31
N ILE A 491 5.99 8.26 -14.37
CA ILE A 491 7.08 7.63 -13.60
C ILE A 491 7.36 6.20 -14.06
N ASP A 492 8.59 5.74 -13.90
CA ASP A 492 9.00 4.36 -14.20
C ASP A 492 8.67 3.39 -13.06
N ALA A 493 8.98 2.11 -13.24
CA ALA A 493 8.72 1.07 -12.25
C ALA A 493 9.53 1.22 -10.96
N ALA A 494 10.75 1.77 -11.03
CA ALA A 494 11.62 1.94 -9.87
C ALA A 494 11.10 3.06 -8.96
N GLU A 495 10.64 4.16 -9.56
CA GLU A 495 9.99 5.26 -8.86
C GLU A 495 8.62 4.84 -8.33
N ALA A 496 7.81 4.15 -9.14
CA ALA A 496 6.52 3.61 -8.71
C ALA A 496 6.65 2.64 -7.52
N GLY A 497 7.73 1.84 -7.48
CA GLY A 497 8.05 0.94 -6.38
C GLY A 497 8.16 1.63 -5.02
N LYS A 498 8.47 2.93 -4.97
CA LYS A 498 8.55 3.73 -3.72
C LYS A 498 7.18 3.98 -3.09
N PHE A 499 6.11 3.89 -3.88
CA PHE A 499 4.72 4.12 -3.45
C PHE A 499 3.97 2.81 -3.15
N THR A 500 4.68 1.68 -3.11
CA THR A 500 4.08 0.37 -2.83
C THR A 500 4.03 0.07 -1.33
N VAL A 501 3.08 -0.77 -0.93
CA VAL A 501 3.05 -1.37 0.41
C VAL A 501 3.95 -2.59 0.41
N ALA A 502 4.75 -2.78 1.47
CA ALA A 502 5.33 -4.09 1.74
C ALA A 502 4.18 -5.05 2.09
N VAL A 503 3.83 -5.93 1.14
CA VAL A 503 2.71 -6.87 1.26
C VAL A 503 3.25 -8.26 1.60
N VAL A 504 2.58 -8.96 2.53
CA VAL A 504 2.73 -10.42 2.63
C VAL A 504 1.86 -11.02 1.54
N GLY A 505 2.49 -11.54 0.49
CA GLY A 505 1.78 -12.19 -0.60
C GLY A 505 1.12 -13.48 -0.12
N ASP A 506 -0.19 -13.59 -0.33
CA ASP A 506 -0.88 -14.87 -0.34
C ASP A 506 -0.39 -15.61 -1.60
N GLY A 507 0.55 -16.55 -1.42
CA GLY A 507 0.80 -17.56 -2.45
C GLY A 507 -0.44 -18.44 -2.62
N PHE A 508 -0.62 -19.01 -3.80
CA PHE A 508 -1.64 -20.03 -4.02
C PHE A 508 -1.29 -21.28 -3.22
N ILE A 509 -2.20 -21.77 -2.38
CA ILE A 509 -1.96 -22.98 -1.58
C ILE A 509 -3.02 -24.02 -1.92
N ALA A 510 -2.59 -25.15 -2.47
CA ALA A 510 -3.44 -26.34 -2.62
C ALA A 510 -2.99 -27.41 -1.61
N ARG A 511 -3.97 -28.04 -0.96
CA ARG A 511 -3.75 -29.13 0.00
C ARG A 511 -4.72 -30.25 -0.24
N ASP A 512 -4.25 -31.49 -0.21
CA ASP A 512 -5.13 -32.66 -0.23
C ASP A 512 -6.07 -32.70 -1.46
N ILE A 513 -5.61 -32.13 -2.58
CA ILE A 513 -6.40 -31.97 -3.82
C ILE A 513 -5.81 -32.83 -4.93
N THR A 514 -6.69 -33.47 -5.70
CA THR A 514 -6.34 -34.12 -6.98
C THR A 514 -6.75 -33.22 -8.14
N PHE A 515 -5.80 -32.87 -9.00
CA PHE A 515 -6.01 -32.21 -10.28
C PHE A 515 -5.91 -33.27 -11.37
N GLU A 516 -7.01 -33.53 -12.09
CA GLU A 516 -7.06 -34.58 -13.10
C GLU A 516 -7.59 -34.03 -14.43
N ASN A 517 -6.81 -34.22 -15.49
CA ASN A 517 -7.24 -33.98 -16.86
C ASN A 517 -7.70 -35.32 -17.48
N THR A 518 -9.01 -35.45 -17.67
CA THR A 518 -9.66 -36.68 -18.15
C THR A 518 -9.74 -36.79 -19.67
N ALA A 519 -9.08 -35.90 -20.43
CA ALA A 519 -9.20 -35.82 -21.89
C ALA A 519 -8.62 -37.01 -22.67
N GLY A 520 -7.91 -37.93 -22.00
CA GLY A 520 -7.37 -39.16 -22.59
C GLY A 520 -6.07 -38.97 -23.40
N PRO A 521 -5.36 -40.06 -23.76
CA PRO A 521 -4.04 -40.01 -24.40
C PRO A 521 -4.04 -39.55 -25.87
N GLN A 522 -5.22 -39.35 -26.48
CA GLN A 522 -5.34 -38.99 -27.90
C GLN A 522 -5.25 -37.48 -28.17
N LYS A 523 -5.22 -36.62 -27.13
CA LYS A 523 -5.03 -35.19 -27.29
C LYS A 523 -3.61 -34.80 -26.88
N HIS A 524 -2.85 -34.22 -27.82
CA HIS A 524 -1.59 -33.55 -27.51
C HIS A 524 -1.90 -32.35 -26.59
N GLN A 525 -1.15 -32.21 -25.48
CA GLN A 525 -1.30 -31.21 -24.41
C GLN A 525 -2.50 -31.41 -23.44
N ALA A 526 -2.41 -32.40 -22.55
CA ALA A 526 -3.40 -32.68 -21.50
C ALA A 526 -2.92 -32.22 -20.12
N VAL A 527 -2.80 -30.89 -19.97
CA VAL A 527 -2.35 -30.22 -18.74
C VAL A 527 -3.37 -30.41 -17.62
N ALA A 528 -2.96 -30.98 -16.48
CA ALA A 528 -3.78 -31.12 -15.27
C ALA A 528 -3.79 -29.84 -14.43
N LEU A 529 -2.68 -29.12 -14.42
CA LEU A 529 -2.59 -27.80 -13.79
C LEU A 529 -1.66 -26.87 -14.58
N ARG A 530 -2.16 -25.67 -14.86
CA ARG A 530 -1.35 -24.52 -15.27
C ARG A 530 -1.35 -23.50 -14.13
N SER A 531 -0.21 -23.25 -13.51
CA SER A 531 -0.08 -22.23 -12.46
C SER A 531 0.66 -20.99 -12.96
N SER A 532 0.00 -19.83 -12.89
CA SER A 532 0.55 -18.51 -13.23
C SER A 532 0.76 -17.61 -12.00
N SER A 533 0.64 -18.16 -10.78
CA SER A 533 0.85 -17.40 -9.54
C SER A 533 2.34 -17.24 -9.24
N ASP A 534 2.79 -16.05 -8.83
CA ASP A 534 4.18 -15.73 -8.45
C ASP A 534 4.74 -16.66 -7.36
N PHE A 535 3.87 -17.09 -6.44
CA PHE A 535 4.16 -18.05 -5.37
C PHE A 535 3.07 -19.12 -5.33
N SER A 536 3.46 -20.40 -5.39
CA SER A 536 2.52 -21.52 -5.24
C SER A 536 3.09 -22.58 -4.29
N VAL A 537 2.26 -23.08 -3.38
CA VAL A 537 2.55 -24.24 -2.52
C VAL A 537 1.52 -25.33 -2.78
N PHE A 538 2.00 -26.52 -3.08
CA PHE A 538 1.19 -27.72 -3.23
C PHE A 538 1.65 -28.74 -2.18
N TYR A 539 0.69 -29.24 -1.40
CA TYR A 539 1.00 -30.17 -0.31
C TYR A 539 0.01 -31.33 -0.29
N ARG A 540 0.51 -32.57 -0.36
CA ARG A 540 -0.35 -33.78 -0.47
C ARG A 540 -1.33 -33.68 -1.64
N CYS A 541 -0.87 -33.15 -2.77
CA CYS A 541 -1.67 -33.03 -3.98
C CYS A 541 -1.39 -34.20 -4.94
N SER A 542 -2.34 -34.50 -5.81
CA SER A 542 -2.16 -35.45 -6.92
C SER A 542 -2.42 -34.73 -8.24
N PHE A 543 -1.56 -34.91 -9.23
CA PHE A 543 -1.70 -34.34 -10.57
C PHE A 543 -1.75 -35.46 -11.59
N LYS A 544 -2.85 -35.60 -12.33
CA LYS A 544 -3.07 -36.68 -13.29
C LYS A 544 -3.35 -36.12 -14.66
N GLY A 545 -2.45 -36.35 -15.59
CA GLY A 545 -2.57 -35.89 -16.98
C GLY A 545 -1.87 -36.86 -17.93
N TYR A 546 -1.64 -36.41 -19.17
CA TYR A 546 -0.94 -37.19 -20.20
C TYR A 546 0.30 -36.44 -20.67
N GLN A 547 0.18 -35.60 -21.69
CA GLN A 547 1.25 -34.69 -22.12
C GLN A 547 1.17 -33.36 -21.35
N ASP A 548 2.29 -32.83 -20.86
CA ASP A 548 2.37 -31.54 -20.14
C ASP A 548 1.54 -31.47 -18.83
N THR A 549 1.41 -32.59 -18.10
CA THR A 549 0.56 -32.72 -16.89
C THR A 549 0.65 -31.52 -15.94
N LEU A 550 1.85 -31.02 -15.66
CA LEU A 550 2.10 -29.90 -14.79
C LEU A 550 2.86 -28.79 -15.54
N TYR A 551 2.17 -27.69 -15.84
CA TYR A 551 2.77 -26.54 -16.51
C TYR A 551 3.12 -25.42 -15.51
N VAL A 552 4.42 -25.19 -15.33
CA VAL A 552 5.03 -24.31 -14.32
C VAL A 552 5.62 -23.09 -15.02
N TYR A 553 4.98 -21.92 -14.93
CA TYR A 553 5.34 -20.71 -15.72
C TYR A 553 5.70 -19.48 -14.86
N SER A 554 5.99 -19.64 -13.57
CA SER A 554 6.08 -18.51 -12.62
C SER A 554 7.26 -18.58 -11.65
N GLN A 555 7.54 -17.48 -10.94
CA GLN A 555 8.82 -17.21 -10.27
C GLN A 555 9.22 -18.22 -9.18
N CYS A 556 8.33 -18.69 -8.28
CA CYS A 556 8.67 -19.70 -7.27
C CYS A 556 7.52 -20.67 -6.97
N GLN A 557 7.73 -21.99 -7.16
CA GLN A 557 6.74 -23.02 -6.79
C GLN A 557 7.34 -24.10 -5.88
N PHE A 558 6.59 -24.50 -4.85
CA PHE A 558 6.99 -25.49 -3.86
C PHE A 558 5.99 -26.65 -3.81
N TYR A 559 6.47 -27.85 -4.11
CA TYR A 559 5.66 -29.07 -4.08
C TYR A 559 6.20 -30.00 -3.02
N ARG A 560 5.35 -30.40 -2.07
CA ARG A 560 5.73 -31.33 -1.00
C ARG A 560 4.73 -32.49 -0.91
N ASP A 561 5.23 -33.71 -0.81
CA ASP A 561 4.42 -34.93 -0.67
C ASP A 561 3.35 -35.02 -1.79
N CYS A 562 3.69 -34.64 -3.03
CA CYS A 562 2.74 -34.61 -4.15
C CYS A 562 3.00 -35.73 -5.16
N ASP A 563 1.93 -36.34 -5.67
CA ASP A 563 2.00 -37.38 -6.70
C ASP A 563 1.76 -36.76 -8.09
N ILE A 564 2.60 -37.06 -9.07
CA ILE A 564 2.43 -36.56 -10.45
C ILE A 564 2.39 -37.76 -11.40
N TYR A 565 1.32 -37.87 -12.18
CA TYR A 565 1.04 -38.92 -13.14
C TYR A 565 0.95 -38.32 -14.55
N GLY A 566 1.74 -38.83 -15.49
CA GLY A 566 1.78 -38.36 -16.86
C GLY A 566 2.54 -39.31 -17.79
N THR A 567 2.48 -39.04 -19.09
CA THR A 567 3.06 -39.90 -20.13
C THR A 567 4.19 -39.25 -20.92
N VAL A 568 4.12 -37.95 -21.22
CA VAL A 568 5.10 -37.21 -22.06
C VAL A 568 5.28 -35.80 -21.49
N ASP A 569 6.50 -35.27 -21.37
CA ASP A 569 6.76 -33.87 -20.94
C ASP A 569 5.96 -33.42 -19.70
N PHE A 570 5.70 -34.34 -18.77
CA PHE A 570 4.62 -34.19 -17.78
C PHE A 570 4.88 -33.12 -16.70
N ILE A 571 6.10 -32.61 -16.58
CA ILE A 571 6.37 -31.31 -15.98
C ILE A 571 6.96 -30.48 -17.13
N PHE A 572 6.47 -29.26 -17.33
CA PHE A 572 6.87 -28.38 -18.42
C PHE A 572 6.90 -26.90 -17.96
N GLY A 573 7.71 -26.03 -18.57
CA GLY A 573 7.69 -24.57 -18.40
C GLY A 573 8.96 -23.85 -17.88
N ASP A 574 8.81 -22.54 -17.65
CA ASP A 574 9.89 -21.55 -17.53
C ASP A 574 9.98 -20.99 -16.10
N ALA A 575 10.11 -21.88 -15.12
CA ALA A 575 9.98 -21.56 -13.71
C ALA A 575 11.10 -22.15 -12.84
N VAL A 576 11.20 -21.64 -11.61
CA VAL A 576 12.07 -22.14 -10.56
C VAL A 576 11.21 -22.92 -9.55
N ALA A 577 11.42 -24.24 -9.44
CA ALA A 577 10.59 -25.13 -8.62
C ALA A 577 11.41 -26.11 -7.77
N ILE A 578 10.96 -26.34 -6.53
CA ILE A 578 11.44 -27.44 -5.67
C ILE A 578 10.34 -28.50 -5.54
N PHE A 579 10.74 -29.75 -5.68
CA PHE A 579 9.93 -30.92 -5.46
C PHE A 579 10.51 -31.77 -4.32
N LEU A 580 9.79 -31.89 -3.20
CA LEU A 580 10.17 -32.73 -2.06
C LEU A 580 9.20 -33.91 -1.94
N ARG A 581 9.74 -35.13 -2.03
CA ARG A 581 9.01 -36.41 -1.97
C ARG A 581 7.87 -36.51 -3.00
N VAL A 582 8.26 -36.63 -4.26
CA VAL A 582 7.35 -36.95 -5.37
C VAL A 582 7.29 -38.46 -5.54
N VAL A 583 6.10 -39.05 -5.54
CA VAL A 583 5.89 -40.46 -5.91
C VAL A 583 5.45 -40.53 -7.36
N GLN A 584 6.14 -41.36 -8.13
CA GLN A 584 5.91 -41.51 -9.56
C GLN A 584 5.01 -42.71 -9.89
N GLY A 585 3.97 -42.49 -10.71
CA GLY A 585 3.16 -43.56 -11.30
C GLY A 585 3.59 -43.90 -12.74
N SER A 586 3.83 -45.20 -12.99
CA SER A 586 4.07 -45.88 -14.28
C SER A 586 4.75 -45.08 -15.41
N PHE A 587 6.05 -45.33 -15.61
CA PHE A 587 6.93 -44.68 -16.59
C PHE A 587 6.88 -45.30 -18.00
N LYS A 588 6.98 -44.44 -19.04
CA LYS A 588 7.72 -44.70 -20.28
C LYS A 588 8.51 -43.42 -20.60
N ASN A 589 9.85 -43.49 -20.69
CA ASN A 589 10.74 -42.32 -20.81
C ASN A 589 10.56 -41.56 -22.12
N TYR A 590 10.36 -40.24 -22.06
CA TYR A 590 10.73 -39.28 -23.11
C TYR A 590 11.04 -37.90 -22.48
N LEU A 591 12.31 -37.48 -22.54
CA LEU A 591 12.83 -36.13 -22.19
C LEU A 591 13.49 -35.55 -23.45
N GLU A 592 12.71 -35.30 -24.50
CA GLU A 592 13.24 -35.05 -25.85
C GLU A 592 13.04 -33.64 -26.40
N ARG A 593 12.54 -32.68 -25.60
CA ARG A 593 12.45 -31.26 -26.03
C ARG A 593 13.26 -30.31 -25.13
N PRO A 594 13.99 -29.35 -25.73
CA PRO A 594 14.73 -28.37 -24.95
C PRO A 594 13.79 -27.43 -24.20
N TRP A 595 14.07 -27.26 -22.91
CA TRP A 595 13.49 -26.23 -22.06
C TRP A 595 14.07 -24.87 -22.42
N THR A 596 13.37 -23.77 -22.11
CA THR A 596 13.89 -22.44 -22.45
C THR A 596 15.14 -22.09 -21.63
N LYS A 597 15.89 -21.07 -22.09
CA LYS A 597 17.21 -20.63 -21.61
C LYS A 597 17.32 -20.30 -20.11
N TYR A 598 16.21 -20.28 -19.36
CA TYR A 598 16.18 -19.84 -17.97
C TYR A 598 15.54 -20.85 -16.99
N SER A 599 15.17 -22.05 -17.45
CA SER A 599 14.56 -23.07 -16.58
C SER A 599 15.58 -23.68 -15.62
N ARG A 600 15.22 -23.76 -14.32
CA ARG A 600 16.04 -24.43 -13.27
C ARG A 600 15.13 -25.36 -12.45
N ILE A 601 15.31 -26.66 -12.63
CA ILE A 601 14.59 -27.69 -11.87
C ILE A 601 15.61 -28.45 -11.02
N VAL A 602 15.36 -28.54 -9.71
CA VAL A 602 16.22 -29.28 -8.79
C VAL A 602 15.39 -30.35 -8.08
N PHE A 603 15.82 -31.60 -8.20
CA PHE A 603 15.25 -32.72 -7.46
C PHE A 603 16.14 -32.99 -6.24
N MET A 604 15.58 -32.81 -5.03
CA MET A 604 16.27 -33.06 -3.76
C MET A 604 15.50 -34.13 -2.97
N LYS A 605 16.15 -35.27 -2.67
CA LYS A 605 15.58 -36.37 -1.87
C LYS A 605 14.19 -36.84 -2.36
N ALA A 606 14.08 -37.22 -3.64
CA ALA A 606 12.88 -37.83 -4.22
C ALA A 606 12.90 -39.37 -4.13
N ASP A 607 11.72 -40.01 -4.02
CA ASP A 607 11.55 -41.47 -4.01
C ASP A 607 10.99 -41.94 -5.36
N LEU A 608 11.87 -42.48 -6.22
CA LEU A 608 11.54 -42.80 -7.61
C LEU A 608 11.23 -44.29 -7.77
N TRP A 609 9.99 -44.64 -8.10
CA TRP A 609 9.54 -46.02 -8.37
C TRP A 609 9.25 -46.24 -9.87
N SER A 610 9.78 -47.32 -10.45
CA SER A 610 9.36 -47.79 -11.78
C SER A 610 8.90 -49.25 -11.74
N ARG A 611 7.84 -49.59 -12.49
CA ARG A 611 7.54 -50.97 -12.91
C ARG A 611 7.80 -51.07 -14.42
N ASN A 612 8.72 -51.95 -14.79
CA ASN A 612 9.24 -52.19 -16.16
C ASN A 612 8.17 -52.65 -17.18
N HIS A 613 8.30 -52.27 -18.46
CA HIS A 613 8.65 -53.16 -19.60
C HIS A 613 8.75 -52.45 -21.00
N CYS A 614 9.69 -52.96 -21.81
CA CYS A 614 9.90 -52.85 -23.28
C CYS A 614 10.63 -51.63 -23.91
N SER A 615 11.96 -51.84 -24.06
CA SER A 615 12.81 -51.85 -25.28
C SER A 615 12.45 -51.06 -26.55
N ASP A 616 13.47 -50.32 -26.99
CA ASP A 616 14.02 -50.21 -28.35
C ASP A 616 13.15 -49.62 -29.47
N LEU A 617 13.31 -48.31 -29.71
CA LEU A 617 13.46 -47.68 -31.04
C LEU A 617 13.68 -46.17 -30.85
N THR A 618 14.57 -45.61 -31.68
CA THR A 618 14.80 -44.17 -31.96
C THR A 618 15.71 -43.33 -31.05
N GLN A 619 16.83 -43.87 -30.57
CA GLN A 619 17.95 -43.04 -30.05
C GLN A 619 18.72 -42.26 -31.15
N LYS A 620 18.33 -42.38 -32.43
CA LYS A 620 19.06 -41.81 -33.59
C LYS A 620 18.39 -40.64 -34.32
N ARG A 621 17.20 -40.18 -33.91
CA ARG A 621 16.52 -39.03 -34.57
C ARG A 621 16.49 -37.73 -33.76
N ALA A 622 16.70 -37.77 -32.44
CA ALA A 622 16.63 -36.57 -31.59
C ALA A 622 17.92 -35.73 -31.61
N VAL A 623 19.10 -36.33 -31.82
CA VAL A 623 20.38 -35.61 -31.86
C VAL A 623 20.47 -34.67 -33.07
N THR A 624 19.81 -35.03 -34.19
CA THR A 624 19.85 -34.24 -35.44
C THR A 624 19.02 -32.95 -35.37
N LEU A 625 18.07 -32.83 -34.44
CA LEU A 625 17.25 -31.62 -34.26
C LEU A 625 17.94 -30.56 -33.38
N ILE A 626 18.85 -30.97 -32.48
CA ILE A 626 19.60 -30.05 -31.61
C ILE A 626 20.64 -29.24 -32.43
N GLU A 627 21.21 -29.84 -33.49
CA GLU A 627 22.17 -29.17 -34.36
C GLU A 627 21.52 -28.22 -35.39
N ALA A 628 20.25 -28.44 -35.75
CA ALA A 628 19.54 -27.67 -36.77
C ALA A 628 19.02 -26.29 -36.29
N GLU A 629 18.85 -26.10 -34.97
CA GLU A 629 18.33 -24.85 -34.39
C GLU A 629 19.38 -24.02 -33.62
N GLY A 630 20.65 -24.42 -33.62
CA GLY A 630 21.74 -23.61 -33.05
C GLY A 630 21.79 -23.53 -31.52
N TRP A 631 21.10 -24.42 -30.81
CA TRP A 631 21.12 -24.45 -29.33
C TRP A 631 22.35 -25.18 -28.81
N LEU A 632 23.26 -24.45 -28.15
CA LEU A 632 24.39 -25.06 -27.44
C LEU A 632 23.90 -25.67 -26.10
N PRO A 633 24.22 -26.94 -25.78
CA PRO A 633 23.86 -27.62 -24.51
C PRO A 633 24.46 -27.01 -23.23
N MET A 634 25.07 -25.82 -23.29
CA MET A 634 25.79 -25.19 -22.19
C MET A 634 24.93 -24.23 -21.35
N ASP A 635 23.75 -23.80 -21.83
CA ASP A 635 22.88 -22.85 -21.12
C ASP A 635 21.81 -23.53 -20.23
N LEU A 636 21.72 -24.86 -20.26
CA LEU A 636 20.79 -25.65 -19.44
C LEU A 636 21.55 -26.22 -18.23
N HIS A 637 20.96 -26.19 -17.02
CA HIS A 637 21.58 -26.74 -15.82
C HIS A 637 20.69 -27.80 -15.18
N TYR A 638 21.17 -29.04 -15.14
CA TYR A 638 20.50 -30.18 -14.49
C TYR A 638 21.36 -30.67 -13.33
N ALA A 639 20.75 -30.80 -12.16
CA ALA A 639 21.43 -31.26 -10.96
C ALA A 639 20.56 -32.21 -10.15
N GLU A 640 21.17 -33.33 -9.72
CA GLU A 640 20.56 -34.33 -8.85
C GLU A 640 21.41 -34.47 -7.57
N HIS A 641 20.75 -34.68 -6.42
CA HIS A 641 21.44 -34.91 -5.15
C HIS A 641 20.68 -35.89 -4.24
N MET A 642 21.34 -36.98 -3.84
CA MET A 642 20.84 -37.99 -2.89
C MET A 642 19.42 -38.51 -3.20
N ASN A 643 19.13 -38.79 -4.48
CA ASN A 643 17.89 -39.44 -4.89
C ASN A 643 17.87 -40.92 -4.43
N THR A 644 16.70 -41.44 -4.08
CA THR A 644 16.52 -42.84 -3.64
C THR A 644 15.45 -43.56 -4.46
N GLY A 645 15.48 -44.90 -4.48
CA GLY A 645 14.51 -45.72 -5.22
C GLY A 645 15.08 -46.35 -6.50
N THR A 646 14.25 -47.11 -7.22
CA THR A 646 14.69 -47.90 -8.39
C THR A 646 15.07 -47.03 -9.60
N GLY A 647 14.56 -45.80 -9.70
CA GLY A 647 14.90 -44.83 -10.75
C GLY A 647 16.08 -43.90 -10.42
N ALA A 648 16.65 -44.00 -9.22
CA ALA A 648 17.70 -43.09 -8.75
C ALA A 648 19.11 -43.40 -9.30
N SER A 649 19.27 -44.50 -10.05
CA SER A 649 20.56 -44.84 -10.67
C SER A 649 20.95 -43.79 -11.71
N THR A 650 22.13 -43.19 -11.54
CA THR A 650 22.69 -42.20 -12.46
C THR A 650 23.47 -42.82 -13.63
N GLY A 651 23.73 -44.13 -13.59
CA GLY A 651 24.60 -44.83 -14.55
C GLY A 651 24.14 -44.80 -16.02
N GLY A 652 22.87 -44.46 -16.28
CA GLY A 652 22.29 -44.30 -17.62
C GLY A 652 21.86 -42.87 -17.99
N ARG A 653 22.26 -41.86 -17.20
CA ARG A 653 21.86 -40.46 -17.43
C ARG A 653 22.54 -39.87 -18.67
N VAL A 654 21.90 -38.86 -19.24
CA VAL A 654 22.40 -38.12 -20.42
C VAL A 654 23.72 -37.41 -20.10
N LYS A 655 24.65 -37.36 -21.06
CA LYS A 655 25.97 -36.70 -20.90
C LYS A 655 25.97 -35.26 -21.42
N TRP A 656 24.91 -34.52 -21.19
CA TRP A 656 24.80 -33.13 -21.66
C TRP A 656 25.74 -32.24 -20.85
N GLY A 657 26.34 -31.22 -21.48
CA GLY A 657 27.27 -30.30 -20.81
C GLY A 657 26.66 -29.58 -19.60
N GLY A 658 25.33 -29.46 -19.58
CA GLY A 658 24.53 -28.93 -18.47
C GLY A 658 24.21 -29.88 -17.31
N TYR A 659 24.38 -31.20 -17.49
CA TYR A 659 24.07 -32.20 -16.46
C TYR A 659 25.28 -32.43 -15.57
N ARG A 660 25.09 -32.32 -14.25
CA ARG A 660 26.12 -32.73 -13.27
C ARG A 660 25.48 -33.24 -11.98
N ASP A 661 26.10 -34.24 -11.40
CA ASP A 661 25.84 -34.59 -9.99
C ASP A 661 26.42 -33.46 -9.12
N ILE A 662 25.64 -32.98 -8.16
CA ILE A 662 26.08 -31.90 -7.26
C ILE A 662 26.41 -32.45 -5.88
N ASP A 663 27.45 -31.90 -5.25
CA ASP A 663 27.84 -32.27 -3.90
C ASP A 663 26.91 -31.66 -2.84
N ALA A 664 27.11 -32.02 -1.57
CA ALA A 664 26.28 -31.52 -0.47
C ALA A 664 26.38 -29.99 -0.27
N THR A 665 27.50 -29.37 -0.64
CA THR A 665 27.72 -27.92 -0.53
C THR A 665 26.96 -27.17 -1.62
N GLU A 666 27.00 -27.69 -2.84
CA GLU A 666 26.24 -27.16 -3.97
C GLU A 666 24.75 -27.42 -3.80
N ALA A 667 24.34 -28.62 -3.36
CA ALA A 667 22.96 -28.93 -2.98
C ALA A 667 22.47 -28.05 -1.83
N GLY A 668 23.37 -27.70 -0.90
CA GLY A 668 23.15 -26.72 0.18
C GLY A 668 22.68 -25.35 -0.30
N LYS A 669 22.98 -24.95 -1.55
CA LYS A 669 22.49 -23.69 -2.15
C LYS A 669 21.02 -23.77 -2.59
N PHE A 670 20.49 -24.98 -2.72
CA PHE A 670 19.15 -25.28 -3.21
C PHE A 670 18.22 -25.86 -2.13
N ILE A 671 18.69 -26.01 -0.88
CA ILE A 671 17.81 -26.34 0.27
C ILE A 671 16.70 -25.30 0.37
N VAL A 672 15.53 -25.70 0.85
CA VAL A 672 14.32 -24.87 0.94
C VAL A 672 14.64 -23.49 1.54
N GLY A 673 15.44 -23.45 2.60
CA GLY A 673 15.85 -22.21 3.27
C GLY A 673 16.64 -21.22 2.41
N ASN A 674 17.55 -21.71 1.58
CA ASN A 674 18.39 -20.89 0.72
C ASN A 674 17.72 -20.60 -0.63
N PHE A 675 16.98 -21.56 -1.17
CA PHE A 675 16.32 -21.46 -2.46
C PHE A 675 15.13 -20.49 -2.47
N LEU A 676 14.43 -20.36 -1.35
CA LEU A 676 13.22 -19.54 -1.26
C LEU A 676 13.42 -18.18 -0.60
N ALA A 677 14.68 -17.76 -0.40
CA ALA A 677 15.07 -16.47 0.17
C ALA A 677 14.25 -16.12 1.45
N GLU A 678 14.60 -16.78 2.56
CA GLU A 678 14.07 -16.54 3.92
C GLU A 678 12.64 -17.05 4.22
N ASN A 679 12.10 -18.04 3.48
CA ASN A 679 10.93 -18.90 3.82
C ASN A 679 9.61 -18.25 4.30
N ALA A 680 9.54 -16.93 4.43
CA ALA A 680 8.50 -16.24 5.20
C ALA A 680 7.11 -16.44 4.60
N TRP A 681 7.04 -16.59 3.28
CA TRP A 681 5.79 -16.84 2.56
C TRP A 681 5.28 -18.29 2.77
N ILE A 682 6.18 -19.29 2.91
CA ILE A 682 5.78 -20.67 3.23
C ILE A 682 5.33 -20.78 4.69
N LEU A 683 5.98 -20.09 5.64
CA LEU A 683 5.52 -20.06 7.03
C LEU A 683 4.07 -19.56 7.13
N GLY A 684 3.70 -18.56 6.32
CA GLY A 684 2.32 -18.07 6.19
C GLY A 684 1.33 -19.10 5.63
N SER A 685 1.81 -20.11 4.89
CA SER A 685 0.95 -21.17 4.37
C SER A 685 0.47 -22.12 5.46
N GLY A 686 1.33 -22.46 6.43
CA GLY A 686 1.10 -23.52 7.41
C GLY A 686 1.40 -24.94 6.90
N VAL A 687 2.06 -25.08 5.73
CA VAL A 687 2.57 -26.36 5.24
C VAL A 687 3.85 -26.68 6.03
N PRO A 688 3.95 -27.88 6.64
CA PRO A 688 5.20 -28.29 7.27
C PRO A 688 6.33 -28.26 6.23
N PHE A 689 7.52 -27.80 6.61
CA PHE A 689 8.74 -27.93 5.79
C PHE A 689 9.97 -27.95 6.72
N ASP A 690 11.06 -28.61 6.29
CA ASP A 690 12.36 -28.50 6.97
C ASP A 690 13.24 -27.58 6.11
N ALA A 691 13.71 -26.48 6.68
CA ALA A 691 14.52 -25.49 5.97
C ALA A 691 15.90 -26.04 5.52
N ARG A 692 16.31 -27.20 6.05
CA ARG A 692 17.59 -27.87 5.78
C ARG A 692 17.47 -28.97 4.72
N LEU A 693 16.25 -29.35 4.33
CA LEU A 693 15.98 -30.18 3.15
C LEU A 693 15.92 -29.28 1.93
#